data_AF-A0A1H2A9A6-F1
#
_entry.id   AF-A0A1H2A9A6-F1
#
_cell.length_a   1.000
_cell.length_b   1.000
_cell.length_c   1.000
_cell.angle_alpha   90.00
_cell.angle_beta   90.00
_cell.angle_gamma   90.00
#
_symmetry.space_group_name_H-M   'P 1'
#
loop_
_entity.id
_entity.type
_entity.pdbx_description
1 polymer ?
#
loop_
_entity_poly.entity_id
_entity_poly.type
_entity_poly.pdbx_seq_one_letter_code
_entity_poly.pdbx_strand_id
1 'polypeptide(L)'
;MPTPRQLARHLPAPAKSRIKAVLRRLESTGVLGGQPTKKPATAKSTPTKPAAKKPAAKKPAAKPAGPPPNPLRVIAMGREVPRSALRAPQVVSLARGLIEEGDSAFAISAAEALHRSEETRELGSLVAAIVAFERGYQSAAWAYLQEVPTQLWSRHALKEYVVSGLESDPDTVHTALTELAAAPSPQVSPAGWFDATSTLFGYGSADLARTLYERFDRATDTANAPDTLLEQHRDWLRPWVAKDPDSPSAPAVPDGRVSFAVMDYGHPGRSRASANIGDHVQSIASLGHLVRRQNVHYHGEDDLLELMKRLGDRVPDRLRLDSAPAEVELLTVDRDASMYSPIPPNTWTLGFGWFMHPIYEMRCGFPFHDNLLPIFVSFHCSKRDLLTPDAIEYLKKFGPIGCRDWTTVDILLSVGVEAFFSGCLTTTTSTVFADLEQRPGPDAPVAYVDVPDDAVPAGGKVFKHSSDKIRFRSFVRNVNDAVELLETYRTGYSKVVTSRLHGYLPSRSLGMEVDFVPKNRSDPRFEGLQDITDEAFEAIRNGMLTKLDAIFTRILAGDDAETVYAAWHEINKDDVAFARARHSEPAAFAPHDPQLLSDAAAKAISGTTAGTTSGAADETSGAADETSGAADDPQRLDLVVHVGEQGRERLEQGLIRMVGTASAASSRPIGLTVISRAKEPVDQAWLAGRLPGVTVRVLSTVDLGESLQQPNGKPVSKRDLDVSLLPDLLPDLDRVLVLSGDAIVQGDLSALYDLDLGEHRFAAPTTRTVKGRSGFALIHAAANRLRDRTELAADLRRTAHGRHAFDFDSYTTDVLLLDLAGLRADGFTEAFVPYLAEFGLSLRELLSFYAGPNRTEVPADWHVVPTRGPIGEPQLLHWADSLKPWFQRIVPGEEYWREAGKESA
;
A
#
# COMPACT_ATOMS: atom_id res chain seq x y z
N MET A 1 -40.64 6.41 15.15
CA MET A 1 -39.77 6.31 13.96
C MET A 1 -38.32 6.33 14.43
N PRO A 2 -37.47 5.39 13.98
CA PRO A 2 -36.10 5.32 14.45
C PRO A 2 -35.26 6.50 13.95
N THR A 3 -34.40 7.00 14.83
CA THR A 3 -33.45 8.12 14.59
C THR A 3 -32.29 7.69 13.68
N PRO A 4 -31.54 8.62 13.07
CA PRO A 4 -30.32 8.29 12.29
C PRO A 4 -29.28 7.45 13.07
N ARG A 5 -29.29 7.53 14.41
CA ARG A 5 -28.47 6.66 15.30
C ARG A 5 -28.96 5.20 15.38
N GLN A 6 -30.21 4.92 15.07
CA GLN A 6 -30.78 3.57 15.10
C GLN A 6 -30.60 2.82 13.77
N LEU A 7 -30.47 3.51 12.63
CA LEU A 7 -30.13 2.91 11.33
C LEU A 7 -28.64 2.49 11.23
N ALA A 8 -27.75 3.05 12.06
CA ALA A 8 -26.33 2.72 12.08
C ALA A 8 -25.99 1.33 12.65
N ARG A 9 -26.98 0.60 13.18
CA ARG A 9 -26.78 -0.71 13.84
C ARG A 9 -26.72 -1.91 12.88
N HIS A 10 -27.11 -1.77 11.61
CA HIS A 10 -27.19 -2.90 10.66
C HIS A 10 -26.26 -2.79 9.44
N LEU A 11 -25.16 -2.02 9.53
CA LEU A 11 -24.17 -1.85 8.45
C LEU A 11 -22.77 -2.42 8.81
N PRO A 12 -21.94 -2.81 7.82
CA PRO A 12 -20.52 -3.15 8.02
C PRO A 12 -19.62 -1.92 8.28
N ALA A 13 -18.47 -2.13 8.92
CA ALA A 13 -17.61 -1.10 9.53
C ALA A 13 -17.13 0.07 8.62
N PRO A 14 -16.76 -0.12 7.34
CA PRO A 14 -16.21 0.98 6.52
C PRO A 14 -17.24 2.09 6.21
N ALA A 15 -18.53 1.77 6.24
CA ALA A 15 -19.62 2.71 5.95
C ALA A 15 -20.08 3.51 7.18
N LYS A 16 -19.83 3.02 8.40
CA LYS A 16 -20.20 3.74 9.64
C LYS A 16 -19.33 4.97 9.88
N SER A 17 -18.06 4.94 9.47
CA SER A 17 -17.11 6.03 9.69
C SER A 17 -17.33 7.23 8.75
N ARG A 18 -17.59 6.98 7.46
CA ARG A 18 -17.85 8.05 6.48
C ARG A 18 -19.14 8.83 6.74
N ILE A 19 -20.19 8.17 7.24
CA ILE A 19 -21.48 8.82 7.50
C ILE A 19 -21.47 9.59 8.83
N LYS A 20 -20.75 9.12 9.86
CA LYS A 20 -20.53 9.89 11.11
C LYS A 20 -19.73 11.18 10.84
N ALA A 21 -18.77 11.14 9.92
CA ALA A 21 -17.99 12.31 9.52
C ALA A 21 -18.85 13.35 8.76
N VAL A 22 -19.79 12.91 7.92
CA VAL A 22 -20.74 13.79 7.20
C VAL A 22 -21.78 14.39 8.15
N LEU A 23 -22.28 13.64 9.14
CA LEU A 23 -23.26 14.16 10.11
C LEU A 23 -22.65 15.18 11.07
N ARG A 24 -21.40 15.00 11.52
CA ARG A 24 -20.67 16.03 12.31
C ARG A 24 -20.42 17.31 11.52
N ARG A 25 -20.22 17.22 10.19
CA ARG A 25 -19.99 18.39 9.32
C ARG A 25 -21.28 19.21 9.08
N LEU A 26 -22.44 18.56 9.09
CA LEU A 26 -23.76 19.19 8.91
C LEU A 26 -24.32 19.82 10.21
N GLU A 27 -23.96 19.29 11.39
CA GLU A 27 -24.29 19.92 12.68
C GLU A 27 -23.45 21.19 12.93
N SER A 28 -22.23 21.25 12.40
CA SER A 28 -21.35 22.43 12.52
C SER A 28 -21.73 23.62 11.62
N THR A 29 -22.65 23.44 10.66
CA THR A 29 -23.08 24.51 9.73
C THR A 29 -24.49 25.05 10.01
N GLY A 30 -25.21 24.53 11.01
CA GLY A 30 -26.51 25.08 11.45
C GLY A 30 -27.68 24.92 10.47
N VAL A 31 -27.61 24.00 9.50
CA VAL A 31 -28.56 23.91 8.37
C VAL A 31 -29.84 23.09 8.64
N LEU A 32 -29.99 22.39 9.77
CA LEU A 32 -31.15 21.50 9.97
C LEU A 32 -31.86 21.67 11.32
N GLY A 33 -32.92 22.48 11.30
CA GLY A 33 -34.01 22.38 12.29
C GLY A 33 -34.97 23.58 12.37
N GLY A 34 -36.00 23.63 11.50
CA GLY A 34 -37.22 24.43 11.73
C GLY A 34 -38.03 24.87 10.49
N GLN A 35 -38.87 23.98 9.94
CA GLN A 35 -39.99 24.29 9.00
C GLN A 35 -41.27 24.75 9.77
N PRO A 36 -42.45 25.10 9.18
CA PRO A 36 -42.87 25.12 7.75
C PRO A 36 -43.82 26.29 7.26
N THR A 37 -43.96 26.37 5.92
CA THR A 37 -45.17 26.68 5.09
C THR A 37 -45.82 28.07 5.04
N LYS A 38 -45.89 28.71 3.85
CA LYS A 38 -47.01 28.69 2.87
C LYS A 38 -46.77 29.73 1.73
N LYS A 39 -47.13 29.33 0.50
CA LYS A 39 -47.29 30.12 -0.74
C LYS A 39 -48.15 31.40 -0.52
N PRO A 40 -48.08 32.47 -1.34
CA PRO A 40 -48.31 32.41 -2.80
C PRO A 40 -47.50 33.42 -3.67
N ALA A 41 -47.94 33.52 -4.93
CA ALA A 41 -47.24 34.00 -6.11
C ALA A 41 -47.29 35.52 -6.36
N THR A 42 -46.41 35.93 -7.29
CA THR A 42 -46.45 37.07 -8.23
C THR A 42 -46.25 38.52 -7.76
N ALA A 43 -45.24 39.12 -8.40
CA ALA A 43 -45.17 40.45 -9.02
C ALA A 43 -44.60 41.66 -8.24
N LYS A 44 -43.52 42.18 -8.83
CA LYS A 44 -43.13 43.60 -9.04
C LYS A 44 -42.42 44.40 -7.92
N SER A 45 -41.16 44.73 -8.26
CA SER A 45 -40.50 46.05 -8.23
C SER A 45 -40.53 46.90 -6.96
N THR A 46 -39.33 47.07 -6.35
CA THR A 46 -38.63 48.32 -5.90
C THR A 46 -39.42 49.50 -5.27
N PRO A 47 -38.79 50.42 -4.49
CA PRO A 47 -37.47 50.43 -3.81
C PRO A 47 -37.46 51.04 -2.38
N THR A 48 -36.31 50.91 -1.69
CA THR A 48 -35.67 51.83 -0.70
C THR A 48 -36.51 52.72 0.24
N LYS A 49 -36.24 52.69 1.57
CA LYS A 49 -35.48 53.68 2.40
C LYS A 49 -35.66 53.42 3.94
N PRO A 50 -35.00 54.13 4.90
CA PRO A 50 -33.97 53.54 5.76
C PRO A 50 -34.25 53.54 7.29
N ALA A 51 -33.38 52.82 8.00
CA ALA A 51 -32.96 52.87 9.41
C ALA A 51 -33.77 53.66 10.47
N ALA A 52 -34.11 52.96 11.57
CA ALA A 52 -34.26 53.54 12.90
C ALA A 52 -33.68 52.61 13.99
N LYS A 53 -33.11 53.21 15.03
CA LYS A 53 -32.20 52.65 16.05
C LYS A 53 -32.86 51.74 17.10
N LYS A 54 -32.01 50.86 17.66
CA LYS A 54 -32.14 49.91 18.79
C LYS A 54 -32.98 50.37 20.00
N PRO A 55 -33.42 49.38 20.82
CA PRO A 55 -33.02 49.41 22.23
C PRO A 55 -32.46 48.09 22.80
N ALA A 56 -31.46 48.29 23.66
CA ALA A 56 -30.97 47.55 24.83
C ALA A 56 -30.95 46.00 24.89
N ALA A 57 -29.75 45.49 25.16
CA ALA A 57 -29.39 44.09 25.39
C ALA A 57 -29.87 43.54 26.74
N LYS A 58 -30.36 42.30 26.75
CA LYS A 58 -30.41 41.42 27.94
C LYS A 58 -29.23 40.44 27.89
N LYS A 59 -28.52 40.31 29.02
CA LYS A 59 -27.41 39.35 29.22
C LYS A 59 -27.87 37.91 28.95
N PRO A 60 -27.10 37.07 28.22
CA PRO A 60 -27.41 35.66 28.09
C PRO A 60 -26.94 34.86 29.31
N ALA A 61 -27.78 33.93 29.75
CA ALA A 61 -27.48 32.94 30.79
C ALA A 61 -26.36 31.97 30.34
N ALA A 62 -25.61 31.47 31.32
CA ALA A 62 -24.47 30.57 31.13
C ALA A 62 -24.87 29.27 30.41
N LYS A 63 -24.07 28.86 29.41
CA LYS A 63 -24.19 27.57 28.72
C LYS A 63 -23.88 26.41 29.69
N PRO A 64 -24.54 25.25 29.57
CA PRO A 64 -24.22 24.07 30.37
C PRO A 64 -22.82 23.54 29.99
N ALA A 65 -22.07 23.10 31.00
CA ALA A 65 -20.74 22.54 30.84
C ALA A 65 -20.78 21.30 29.91
N GLY A 66 -19.91 21.28 28.90
CA GLY A 66 -19.74 20.13 28.02
C GLY A 66 -19.23 18.89 28.78
N PRO A 67 -19.18 17.71 28.12
CA PRO A 67 -18.61 16.51 28.72
C PRO A 67 -17.19 16.79 29.24
N PRO A 68 -16.77 16.15 30.35
CA PRO A 68 -15.45 16.38 30.92
C PRO A 68 -14.36 16.10 29.87
N PRO A 69 -13.27 16.88 29.86
CA PRO A 69 -12.21 16.72 28.87
C PRO A 69 -11.59 15.32 28.98
N ASN A 70 -11.32 14.70 27.83
CA ASN A 70 -10.65 13.41 27.74
C ASN A 70 -9.35 13.45 28.59
N PRO A 71 -9.19 12.61 29.62
CA PRO A 71 -8.02 12.62 30.50
C PRO A 71 -6.68 12.56 29.77
N LEU A 72 -6.60 11.80 28.67
CA LEU A 72 -5.37 11.73 27.87
C LEU A 72 -5.06 13.05 27.16
N ARG A 73 -6.09 13.81 26.72
CA ARG A 73 -5.89 15.16 26.17
C ARG A 73 -5.40 16.14 27.23
N VAL A 74 -5.78 15.95 28.49
CA VAL A 74 -5.32 16.77 29.62
C VAL A 74 -3.85 16.47 29.92
N ILE A 75 -3.51 15.18 30.05
CA ILE A 75 -2.14 14.71 30.29
C ILE A 75 -1.18 15.10 29.16
N ALA A 76 -1.61 14.98 27.90
CA ALA A 76 -0.83 15.40 26.73
C ALA A 76 -0.41 16.89 26.75
N MET A 77 -1.11 17.72 27.53
CA MET A 77 -0.80 19.14 27.75
C MET A 77 0.04 19.37 29.02
N GLY A 78 0.58 18.30 29.62
CA GLY A 78 1.34 18.35 30.88
C GLY A 78 0.52 18.69 32.12
N ARG A 79 -0.79 18.40 32.11
CA ARG A 79 -1.68 18.68 33.24
C ARG A 79 -2.04 17.39 33.98
N GLU A 80 -2.14 17.49 35.30
CA GLU A 80 -2.48 16.36 36.16
C GLU A 80 -3.95 15.92 36.00
N VAL A 81 -4.18 14.61 36.19
CA VAL A 81 -5.51 14.02 36.30
C VAL A 81 -5.55 13.04 37.49
N PRO A 82 -6.71 12.83 38.13
CA PRO A 82 -6.81 11.91 39.26
C PRO A 82 -6.37 10.49 38.90
N ARG A 83 -5.61 9.83 39.79
CA ARG A 83 -5.16 8.44 39.61
C ARG A 83 -6.31 7.46 39.32
N SER A 84 -7.50 7.72 39.85
CA SER A 84 -8.70 6.93 39.58
C SER A 84 -9.12 6.92 38.11
N ALA A 85 -8.67 7.89 37.31
CA ALA A 85 -8.90 7.99 35.87
C ALA A 85 -7.81 7.28 35.02
N LEU A 86 -6.75 6.76 35.65
CA LEU A 86 -5.59 6.13 34.98
C LEU A 86 -5.56 4.61 35.15
N ARG A 87 -6.71 3.95 35.00
CA ARG A 87 -6.77 2.49 34.97
C ARG A 87 -6.48 1.98 33.56
N ALA A 88 -5.70 0.91 33.43
CA ALA A 88 -5.30 0.36 32.12
C ALA A 88 -6.46 0.21 31.11
N PRO A 89 -7.65 -0.34 31.46
CA PRO A 89 -8.75 -0.46 30.51
C PRO A 89 -9.28 0.89 30.00
N GLN A 90 -9.29 1.92 30.86
CA GLN A 90 -9.75 3.27 30.51
C GLN A 90 -8.72 3.97 29.63
N VAL A 91 -7.45 3.90 30.01
CA VAL A 91 -6.33 4.49 29.25
C VAL A 91 -6.27 3.91 27.84
N VAL A 92 -6.31 2.58 27.70
CA VAL A 92 -6.30 1.88 26.41
C VAL A 92 -7.51 2.27 25.57
N SER A 93 -8.71 2.32 26.16
CA SER A 93 -9.92 2.72 25.45
C SER A 93 -9.86 4.16 24.94
N LEU A 94 -9.33 5.09 25.75
CA LEU A 94 -9.17 6.49 25.36
C LEU A 94 -8.09 6.65 24.28
N ALA A 95 -6.98 5.91 24.37
CA ALA A 95 -5.90 5.93 23.38
C ALA A 95 -6.40 5.44 22.01
N ARG A 96 -7.07 4.28 21.97
CA ARG A 96 -7.70 3.76 20.74
C ARG A 96 -8.73 4.75 20.18
N GLY A 97 -9.53 5.38 21.05
CA GLY A 97 -10.47 6.43 20.64
C GLY A 97 -9.80 7.65 19.97
N LEU A 98 -8.63 8.09 20.47
CA LEU A 98 -7.86 9.17 19.84
C LEU A 98 -7.32 8.74 18.46
N ILE A 99 -6.85 7.50 18.34
CA ILE A 99 -6.37 6.94 17.06
C ILE A 99 -7.53 6.87 16.05
N GLU A 100 -8.71 6.38 16.48
CA GLU A 100 -9.92 6.33 15.64
C GLU A 100 -10.40 7.72 15.19
N GLU A 101 -10.18 8.75 16.01
CA GLU A 101 -10.45 10.15 15.66
C GLU A 101 -9.42 10.76 14.69
N GLY A 102 -8.34 10.04 14.37
CA GLY A 102 -7.23 10.54 13.55
C GLY A 102 -6.27 11.44 14.32
N ASP A 103 -6.31 11.43 15.65
CA ASP A 103 -5.57 12.35 16.52
C ASP A 103 -4.40 11.64 17.24
N SER A 104 -3.60 10.90 16.47
CA SER A 104 -2.44 10.17 16.98
C SER A 104 -1.43 11.09 17.68
N ALA A 105 -1.36 12.38 17.32
CA ALA A 105 -0.47 13.34 17.98
C ALA A 105 -0.80 13.47 19.48
N PHE A 106 -2.09 13.52 19.86
CA PHE A 106 -2.48 13.52 21.27
C PHE A 106 -2.18 12.19 21.96
N ALA A 107 -2.32 11.06 21.26
CA ALA A 107 -2.01 9.76 21.83
C ALA A 107 -0.50 9.60 22.11
N ILE A 108 0.36 10.09 21.21
CA ILE A 108 1.83 10.13 21.39
C ILE A 108 2.20 11.02 22.57
N SER A 109 1.68 12.26 22.61
CA SER A 109 1.93 13.17 23.74
C SER A 109 1.47 12.61 25.07
N ALA A 110 0.33 11.89 25.11
CA ALA A 110 -0.16 11.27 26.33
C ALA A 110 0.69 10.05 26.74
N ALA A 111 1.14 9.23 25.79
CA ALA A 111 2.07 8.13 26.05
C ALA A 111 3.36 8.64 26.67
N GLU A 112 3.98 9.66 26.07
CA GLU A 112 5.21 10.30 26.57
C GLU A 112 5.03 10.84 27.99
N ALA A 113 3.95 11.57 28.23
CA ALA A 113 3.67 12.14 29.54
C ALA A 113 3.44 11.08 30.62
N LEU A 114 2.79 9.95 30.30
CA LEU A 114 2.64 8.82 31.21
C LEU A 114 3.98 8.09 31.43
N HIS A 115 4.81 7.98 30.38
CA HIS A 115 6.08 7.27 30.43
C HIS A 115 7.11 7.97 31.34
N ARG A 116 7.03 9.31 31.48
CA ARG A 116 7.91 10.12 32.35
C ARG A 116 7.75 9.88 33.86
N SER A 117 6.62 9.35 34.33
CA SER A 117 6.41 9.02 35.75
C SER A 117 6.63 7.54 35.98
N GLU A 118 7.40 7.19 37.02
CA GLU A 118 7.69 5.79 37.36
C GLU A 118 6.40 4.99 37.62
N GLU A 119 5.40 5.59 38.25
CA GLU A 119 4.14 4.91 38.57
C GLU A 119 3.22 4.67 37.35
N THR A 120 3.40 5.43 36.27
CA THR A 120 2.61 5.28 35.04
C THR A 120 3.41 4.81 33.84
N ARG A 121 4.70 4.48 34.04
CA ARG A 121 5.64 4.11 32.97
C ARG A 121 5.10 2.99 32.09
N GLU A 122 4.66 1.89 32.71
CA GLU A 122 4.10 0.73 32.00
C GLU A 122 2.85 1.09 31.16
N LEU A 123 2.01 2.01 31.65
CA LEU A 123 0.85 2.52 30.89
C LEU A 123 1.29 3.41 29.73
N GLY A 124 2.35 4.21 29.91
CA GLY A 124 2.99 4.98 28.87
C GLY A 124 3.50 4.07 27.74
N SER A 125 4.29 3.05 28.08
CA SER A 125 4.82 2.08 27.11
C SER A 125 3.71 1.30 26.40
N LEU A 126 2.66 0.90 27.12
CA LEU A 126 1.47 0.26 26.52
C LEU A 126 0.77 1.16 25.49
N VAL A 127 0.56 2.45 25.80
CA VAL A 127 -0.06 3.40 24.85
C VAL A 127 0.87 3.68 23.67
N ALA A 128 2.17 3.87 23.93
CA ALA A 128 3.18 4.09 22.89
C ALA A 128 3.20 2.92 21.89
N ALA A 129 3.19 1.68 22.40
CA ALA A 129 3.12 0.46 21.60
C ALA A 129 1.88 0.42 20.68
N ILE A 130 0.69 0.66 21.24
CA ILE A 130 -0.57 0.65 20.47
C ILE A 130 -0.53 1.71 19.36
N VAL A 131 -0.05 2.92 19.66
CA VAL A 131 0.02 4.00 18.67
C VAL A 131 1.08 3.70 17.59
N ALA A 132 2.24 3.17 17.98
CA ALA A 132 3.29 2.76 17.05
C ALA A 132 2.79 1.67 16.10
N PHE A 133 2.13 0.64 16.63
CA PHE A 133 1.52 -0.45 15.87
C PHE A 133 0.49 0.05 14.84
N GLU A 134 -0.47 0.86 15.27
CA GLU A 134 -1.52 1.39 14.39
C GLU A 134 -0.97 2.31 13.28
N ARG A 135 0.15 2.98 13.56
CA ARG A 135 0.88 3.79 12.57
C ARG A 135 1.83 2.97 11.69
N GLY A 136 2.02 1.67 11.98
CA GLY A 136 2.82 0.73 11.19
C GLY A 136 4.31 0.72 11.53
N TYR A 137 4.71 1.18 12.71
CA TYR A 137 6.09 1.10 13.23
C TYR A 137 6.26 -0.13 14.13
N GLN A 138 6.39 -1.32 13.52
CA GLN A 138 6.37 -2.59 14.25
C GLN A 138 7.55 -2.75 15.21
N SER A 139 8.78 -2.45 14.78
CA SER A 139 9.96 -2.52 15.67
C SER A 139 9.84 -1.56 16.86
N ALA A 140 9.24 -0.39 16.66
CA ALA A 140 8.96 0.55 17.76
C ALA A 140 7.88 0.02 18.71
N ALA A 141 6.81 -0.57 18.16
CA ALA A 141 5.78 -1.20 18.97
C ALA A 141 6.35 -2.34 19.82
N TRP A 142 7.21 -3.17 19.22
CA TRP A 142 7.91 -4.26 19.92
C TRP A 142 8.78 -3.74 21.07
N ALA A 143 9.63 -2.74 20.82
CA ALA A 143 10.51 -2.17 21.84
C ALA A 143 9.71 -1.67 23.06
N TYR A 144 8.60 -0.96 22.86
CA TYR A 144 7.73 -0.54 23.97
C TYR A 144 7.03 -1.71 24.66
N LEU A 145 6.66 -2.77 23.94
CA LEU A 145 5.97 -3.93 24.51
C LEU A 145 6.86 -4.80 25.40
N GLN A 146 8.18 -4.78 25.18
CA GLN A 146 9.14 -5.47 26.05
C GLN A 146 9.16 -4.89 27.48
N GLU A 147 8.76 -3.63 27.65
CA GLU A 147 8.64 -2.99 28.97
C GLU A 147 7.28 -3.21 29.64
N VAL A 148 6.31 -3.80 28.92
CA VAL A 148 4.95 -4.01 29.44
C VAL A 148 4.88 -5.39 30.12
N PRO A 149 4.39 -5.49 31.36
CA PRO A 149 4.18 -6.79 32.01
C PRO A 149 3.19 -7.69 31.28
N THR A 150 3.40 -9.01 31.37
CA THR A 150 2.53 -10.04 30.77
C THR A 150 1.05 -9.86 31.05
N GLN A 151 0.68 -9.47 32.27
CA GLN A 151 -0.72 -9.27 32.66
C GLN A 151 -1.38 -8.09 31.94
N LEU A 152 -0.61 -7.07 31.53
CA LEU A 152 -1.11 -5.90 30.82
C LEU A 152 -1.22 -6.17 29.31
N TRP A 153 -0.14 -6.61 28.65
CA TRP A 153 -0.20 -6.81 27.19
C TRP A 153 -1.13 -7.96 26.83
N SER A 154 -1.12 -9.09 27.55
CA SER A 154 -1.99 -10.24 27.21
C SER A 154 -3.49 -9.89 27.27
N ARG A 155 -3.86 -8.91 28.08
CA ARG A 155 -5.23 -8.44 28.25
C ARG A 155 -5.61 -7.30 27.30
N HIS A 156 -4.67 -6.42 26.95
CA HIS A 156 -4.98 -5.13 26.33
C HIS A 156 -4.29 -4.87 24.98
N ALA A 157 -3.22 -5.61 24.68
CA ALA A 157 -2.39 -5.42 23.49
C ALA A 157 -1.80 -6.75 22.95
N LEU A 158 -2.54 -7.86 23.11
CA LEU A 158 -2.05 -9.19 22.72
C LEU A 158 -1.75 -9.27 21.21
N LYS A 159 -2.65 -8.73 20.39
CA LYS A 159 -2.45 -8.66 18.94
C LYS A 159 -1.19 -7.88 18.58
N GLU A 160 -1.01 -6.70 19.19
CA GLU A 160 0.17 -5.86 18.99
C GLU A 160 1.44 -6.60 19.41
N TYR A 161 1.42 -7.32 20.53
CA TYR A 161 2.55 -8.13 21.02
C TYR A 161 2.93 -9.23 20.04
N VAL A 162 1.95 -10.04 19.62
CA VAL A 162 2.22 -11.17 18.72
C VAL A 162 2.69 -10.69 17.35
N VAL A 163 2.00 -9.73 16.74
CA VAL A 163 2.36 -9.27 15.38
C VAL A 163 3.71 -8.55 15.37
N SER A 164 3.95 -7.61 16.28
CA SER A 164 5.22 -6.86 16.30
C SER A 164 6.40 -7.76 16.68
N GLY A 165 6.17 -8.69 17.60
CA GLY A 165 7.20 -9.60 18.09
C GLY A 165 7.53 -10.71 17.10
N LEU A 166 6.58 -11.28 16.36
CA LEU A 166 6.91 -12.28 15.32
C LEU A 166 7.74 -11.70 14.16
N GLU A 167 7.72 -10.38 13.95
CA GLU A 167 8.60 -9.70 13.00
C GLU A 167 10.00 -9.42 13.58
N SER A 168 10.11 -9.23 14.90
CA SER A 168 11.31 -8.71 15.55
C SER A 168 12.10 -9.77 16.35
N ASP A 169 11.40 -10.62 17.10
CA ASP A 169 11.94 -11.64 18.00
C ASP A 169 10.91 -12.78 18.20
N PRO A 170 10.81 -13.70 17.21
CA PRO A 170 9.81 -14.77 17.22
C PRO A 170 9.96 -15.73 18.41
N ASP A 171 11.19 -16.03 18.83
CA ASP A 171 11.46 -17.01 19.89
C ASP A 171 10.91 -16.55 21.24
N THR A 172 11.08 -15.26 21.56
CA THR A 172 10.47 -14.66 22.76
C THR A 172 8.95 -14.74 22.71
N VAL A 173 8.33 -14.45 21.56
CA VAL A 173 6.87 -14.55 21.40
C VAL A 173 6.39 -15.98 21.57
N HIS A 174 7.06 -16.95 20.96
CA HIS A 174 6.70 -18.37 21.05
C HIS A 174 6.77 -18.86 22.50
N THR A 175 7.82 -18.50 23.22
CA THR A 175 8.00 -18.82 24.64
C THR A 175 6.87 -18.21 25.47
N ALA A 176 6.63 -16.91 25.33
CA ALA A 176 5.60 -16.19 26.07
C ALA A 176 4.19 -16.73 25.81
N LEU A 177 3.86 -17.08 24.56
CA LEU A 177 2.56 -17.66 24.21
C LEU A 177 2.40 -19.09 24.70
N THR A 178 3.46 -19.89 24.72
CA THR A 178 3.46 -21.24 25.30
C THR A 178 3.18 -21.18 26.80
N GLU A 179 3.87 -20.30 27.52
CA GLU A 179 3.63 -20.07 28.96
C GLU A 179 2.22 -19.54 29.24
N LEU A 180 1.75 -18.58 28.44
CA LEU A 180 0.40 -18.03 28.54
C LEU A 180 -0.67 -19.09 28.28
N ALA A 181 -0.43 -19.99 27.32
CA ALA A 181 -1.30 -21.12 27.02
C ALA A 181 -1.23 -22.23 28.07
N ALA A 182 -0.15 -22.35 28.84
CA ALA A 182 -0.03 -23.28 29.96
C ALA A 182 -0.67 -22.74 31.25
N ALA A 183 -0.82 -21.42 31.38
CA ALA A 183 -1.36 -20.80 32.59
C ALA A 183 -2.77 -21.34 32.96
N PRO A 184 -3.09 -21.53 34.26
CA PRO A 184 -4.39 -22.05 34.67
C PRO A 184 -5.57 -21.10 34.41
N SER A 185 -5.37 -19.79 34.59
CA SER A 185 -6.39 -18.76 34.43
C SER A 185 -5.83 -17.49 33.77
N PRO A 186 -5.36 -17.59 32.51
CA PRO A 186 -4.87 -16.43 31.76
C PRO A 186 -6.00 -15.43 31.52
N GLN A 187 -5.75 -14.15 31.78
CA GLN A 187 -6.74 -13.07 31.62
C GLN A 187 -6.83 -12.60 30.14
N VAL A 188 -7.08 -13.55 29.24
CA VAL A 188 -7.16 -13.33 27.79
C VAL A 188 -8.61 -13.50 27.33
N SER A 189 -9.09 -12.54 26.53
CA SER A 189 -10.44 -12.61 25.97
C SER A 189 -10.52 -13.62 24.82
N PRO A 190 -11.72 -14.15 24.49
CA PRO A 190 -11.90 -15.00 23.31
C PRO A 190 -11.38 -14.36 22.01
N ALA A 191 -11.57 -13.06 21.83
CA ALA A 191 -11.03 -12.30 20.70
C ALA A 191 -9.49 -12.26 20.70
N GLY A 192 -8.87 -12.09 21.88
CA GLY A 192 -7.42 -12.15 22.00
C GLY A 192 -6.85 -13.52 21.64
N TRP A 193 -7.50 -14.60 22.09
CA TRP A 193 -7.10 -15.96 21.69
C TRP A 193 -7.23 -16.18 20.19
N PHE A 194 -8.30 -15.69 19.56
CA PHE A 194 -8.46 -15.75 18.12
C PHE A 194 -7.34 -15.00 17.39
N ASP A 195 -7.05 -13.75 17.79
CA ASP A 195 -5.99 -12.95 17.18
C ASP A 195 -4.62 -13.68 17.28
N ALA A 196 -4.24 -14.15 18.46
CA ALA A 196 -2.97 -14.87 18.65
C ALA A 196 -2.91 -16.19 17.86
N THR A 197 -3.98 -16.99 17.89
CA THR A 197 -4.09 -18.27 17.15
C THR A 197 -3.95 -18.04 15.65
N SER A 198 -4.72 -17.09 15.12
CA SER A 198 -4.77 -16.81 13.69
C SER A 198 -3.46 -16.24 13.16
N THR A 199 -2.82 -15.33 13.91
CA THR A 199 -1.50 -14.79 13.56
C THR A 199 -0.43 -15.90 13.57
N LEU A 200 -0.35 -16.74 14.60
CA LEU A 200 0.63 -17.85 14.63
C LEU A 200 0.38 -18.89 13.53
N PHE A 201 -0.89 -19.20 13.25
CA PHE A 201 -1.25 -20.07 12.14
C PHE A 201 -0.76 -19.48 10.80
N GLY A 202 -0.99 -18.17 10.59
CA GLY A 202 -0.47 -17.44 9.45
C GLY A 202 1.05 -17.41 9.38
N TYR A 203 1.74 -17.33 10.53
CA TYR A 203 3.20 -17.35 10.60
C TYR A 203 3.79 -18.72 10.23
N GLY A 204 3.01 -19.79 10.35
CA GLY A 204 3.42 -21.16 10.02
C GLY A 204 3.77 -22.03 11.22
N SER A 205 3.47 -21.57 12.43
CA SER A 205 3.68 -22.33 13.67
C SER A 205 2.47 -23.20 14.01
N ALA A 206 2.25 -24.25 13.21
CA ALA A 206 1.04 -25.08 13.27
C ALA A 206 0.78 -25.70 14.66
N ASP A 207 1.82 -26.24 15.31
CA ASP A 207 1.68 -26.92 16.62
C ASP A 207 1.24 -25.96 17.74
N LEU A 208 1.90 -24.80 17.84
CA LEU A 208 1.53 -23.80 18.83
C LEU A 208 0.16 -23.18 18.49
N ALA A 209 -0.15 -22.97 17.21
CA ALA A 209 -1.47 -22.53 16.78
C ALA A 209 -2.58 -23.52 17.17
N ARG A 210 -2.36 -24.84 17.05
CA ARG A 210 -3.30 -25.87 17.56
C ARG A 210 -3.51 -25.73 19.07
N THR A 211 -2.43 -25.54 19.82
CA THR A 211 -2.49 -25.34 21.29
C THR A 211 -3.28 -24.07 21.66
N LEU A 212 -3.05 -22.96 20.95
CA LEU A 212 -3.80 -21.72 21.19
C LEU A 212 -5.26 -21.84 20.74
N TYR A 213 -5.54 -22.59 19.69
CA TYR A 213 -6.90 -22.87 19.24
C TYR A 213 -7.72 -23.60 20.31
N GLU A 214 -7.14 -24.56 21.04
CA GLU A 214 -7.84 -25.21 22.16
C GLU A 214 -8.19 -24.24 23.30
N ARG A 215 -7.38 -23.18 23.49
CA ARG A 215 -7.69 -22.10 24.43
C ARG A 215 -8.80 -21.20 23.88
N PHE A 216 -8.75 -20.88 22.59
CA PHE A 216 -9.79 -20.12 21.90
C PHE A 216 -11.16 -20.84 21.92
N ASP A 217 -11.18 -22.13 21.58
CA ASP A 217 -12.39 -22.97 21.53
C ASP A 217 -13.10 -22.97 22.89
N ARG A 218 -12.35 -23.30 23.97
CA ARG A 218 -12.86 -23.27 25.35
C ARG A 218 -13.29 -21.88 25.80
N ALA A 219 -12.54 -20.83 25.45
CA ALA A 219 -12.86 -19.47 25.86
C ALA A 219 -14.16 -18.97 25.20
N THR A 220 -14.40 -19.36 23.95
CA THR A 220 -15.65 -19.06 23.24
C THR A 220 -16.84 -19.84 23.85
N ASP A 221 -16.67 -21.12 24.18
CA ASP A 221 -17.74 -21.93 24.80
C ASP A 221 -18.13 -21.47 26.21
N THR A 222 -17.16 -20.98 26.98
CA THR A 222 -17.38 -20.55 28.38
C THR A 222 -17.67 -19.07 28.54
N ALA A 223 -17.79 -18.32 27.43
CA ALA A 223 -18.06 -16.90 27.46
C ALA A 223 -19.45 -16.60 28.04
N ASN A 224 -19.51 -15.63 28.97
CA ASN A 224 -20.76 -15.21 29.61
C ASN A 224 -21.83 -14.67 28.64
N ALA A 225 -21.42 -14.21 27.46
CA ALA A 225 -22.30 -13.74 26.40
C ALA A 225 -21.85 -14.34 25.06
N PRO A 226 -22.75 -14.97 24.30
CA PRO A 226 -22.41 -15.50 22.99
C PRO A 226 -22.01 -14.37 22.04
N ASP A 227 -20.92 -14.59 21.31
CA ASP A 227 -20.47 -13.72 20.22
C ASP A 227 -20.47 -14.53 18.93
N THR A 228 -21.55 -14.38 18.16
CA THR A 228 -21.76 -15.11 16.91
C THR A 228 -20.63 -14.93 15.90
N LEU A 229 -19.89 -13.80 15.94
CA LEU A 229 -18.76 -13.61 15.04
C LEU A 229 -17.56 -14.46 15.47
N LEU A 230 -17.30 -14.56 16.78
CA LEU A 230 -16.22 -15.41 17.30
C LEU A 230 -16.54 -16.89 17.15
N GLU A 231 -17.80 -17.29 17.35
CA GLU A 231 -18.28 -18.65 17.05
C GLU A 231 -18.03 -18.99 15.57
N GLN A 232 -18.39 -18.09 14.65
CA GLN A 232 -18.10 -18.26 13.22
C GLN A 232 -16.60 -18.38 12.94
N HIS A 233 -15.75 -17.57 13.57
CA HIS A 233 -14.31 -17.63 13.40
C HIS A 233 -13.72 -18.95 13.91
N ARG A 234 -14.17 -19.41 15.07
CA ARG A 234 -13.78 -20.69 15.68
C ARG A 234 -14.15 -21.87 14.80
N ASP A 235 -15.40 -21.91 14.34
CA ASP A 235 -15.91 -23.03 13.56
C ASP A 235 -15.30 -23.05 12.15
N TRP A 236 -15.06 -21.87 11.56
CA TRP A 236 -14.36 -21.74 10.28
C TRP A 236 -12.90 -22.20 10.35
N LEU A 237 -12.17 -21.83 11.42
CA LEU A 237 -10.74 -22.15 11.56
C LEU A 237 -10.49 -23.61 11.97
N ARG A 238 -11.46 -24.27 12.62
CA ARG A 238 -11.38 -25.66 13.11
C ARG A 238 -10.82 -26.66 12.07
N PRO A 239 -11.37 -26.77 10.85
CA PRO A 239 -10.87 -27.73 9.87
C PRO A 239 -9.46 -27.39 9.35
N TRP A 240 -9.03 -26.13 9.41
CA TRP A 240 -7.70 -25.72 8.93
C TRP A 240 -6.62 -26.02 9.95
N VAL A 241 -6.87 -25.71 11.22
CA VAL A 241 -5.88 -25.93 12.29
C VAL A 241 -5.64 -27.43 12.55
N ALA A 242 -6.62 -28.27 12.23
CA ALA A 242 -6.52 -29.72 12.36
C ALA A 242 -5.66 -30.39 11.27
N LYS A 243 -5.30 -29.65 10.21
CA LYS A 243 -4.48 -30.16 9.09
C LYS A 243 -3.02 -29.78 9.29
N ASP A 244 -2.14 -30.67 8.88
CA ASP A 244 -0.71 -30.37 8.78
C ASP A 244 -0.42 -29.69 7.43
N PRO A 245 0.37 -28.61 7.41
CA PRO A 245 0.89 -28.09 6.16
C PRO A 245 1.80 -29.15 5.53
N ASP A 246 1.70 -29.32 4.21
CA ASP A 246 2.59 -30.19 3.43
C ASP A 246 2.50 -31.69 3.80
N SER A 247 1.35 -32.12 4.36
CA SER A 247 1.05 -33.53 4.67
C SER A 247 1.18 -34.39 3.40
N PRO A 248 1.78 -35.61 3.47
CA PRO A 248 2.05 -36.39 2.28
C PRO A 248 0.76 -36.69 1.52
N SER A 249 0.72 -36.10 0.33
CA SER A 249 0.05 -36.54 -0.90
C SER A 249 -1.01 -37.62 -0.72
N ALA A 250 -2.22 -37.35 -1.20
CA ALA A 250 -3.16 -38.44 -1.48
C ALA A 250 -2.46 -39.53 -2.32
N PRO A 251 -2.88 -40.80 -2.21
CA PRO A 251 -2.32 -41.87 -3.02
C PRO A 251 -2.32 -41.51 -4.51
N ALA A 252 -1.32 -42.00 -5.26
CA ALA A 252 -1.29 -41.87 -6.71
C ALA A 252 -2.61 -42.40 -7.31
N VAL A 253 -3.06 -41.73 -8.37
CA VAL A 253 -4.24 -42.18 -9.12
C VAL A 253 -3.93 -43.51 -9.83
N PRO A 254 -4.95 -44.35 -10.10
CA PRO A 254 -4.74 -45.61 -10.82
C PRO A 254 -4.00 -45.44 -12.16
N ASP A 255 -3.19 -46.44 -12.53
CA ASP A 255 -2.47 -46.46 -13.80
C ASP A 255 -3.39 -46.21 -14.99
N GLY A 256 -2.94 -45.35 -15.92
CA GLY A 256 -3.73 -44.93 -17.08
C GLY A 256 -4.73 -43.81 -16.83
N ARG A 257 -4.84 -43.29 -15.59
CA ARG A 257 -5.59 -42.06 -15.29
C ARG A 257 -4.68 -40.85 -15.18
N VAL A 258 -5.17 -39.72 -15.68
CA VAL A 258 -4.56 -38.41 -15.51
C VAL A 258 -5.20 -37.73 -14.30
N SER A 259 -4.41 -37.29 -13.33
CA SER A 259 -4.92 -36.49 -12.22
C SER A 259 -5.01 -35.02 -12.60
N PHE A 260 -6.15 -34.38 -12.37
CA PHE A 260 -6.38 -32.97 -12.69
C PHE A 260 -7.14 -32.25 -11.57
N ALA A 261 -6.54 -31.21 -11.00
CA ALA A 261 -7.14 -30.39 -9.97
C ALA A 261 -7.88 -29.16 -10.54
N VAL A 262 -9.05 -28.89 -9.97
CA VAL A 262 -9.88 -27.71 -10.25
C VAL A 262 -9.73 -26.73 -9.09
N MET A 263 -9.41 -25.47 -9.39
CA MET A 263 -9.21 -24.44 -8.37
C MET A 263 -10.53 -24.05 -7.68
N ASP A 264 -10.60 -24.30 -6.37
CA ASP A 264 -11.58 -23.74 -5.43
C ASP A 264 -10.94 -22.59 -4.62
N TYR A 265 -11.75 -21.89 -3.83
CA TYR A 265 -11.42 -20.59 -3.24
C TYR A 265 -11.63 -20.52 -1.73
N GLY A 266 -11.50 -21.66 -1.04
CA GLY A 266 -11.39 -21.74 0.40
C GLY A 266 -10.11 -21.07 0.92
N HIS A 267 -10.17 -20.62 2.18
CA HIS A 267 -9.04 -19.96 2.82
C HIS A 267 -9.18 -20.02 4.36
N PRO A 268 -8.08 -20.21 5.11
CA PRO A 268 -8.11 -20.27 6.59
C PRO A 268 -8.71 -19.02 7.24
N GLY A 269 -8.30 -17.84 6.78
CA GLY A 269 -8.96 -16.59 7.13
C GLY A 269 -10.30 -16.44 6.41
N ARG A 270 -11.42 -16.58 7.13
CA ARG A 270 -12.78 -16.44 6.58
C ARG A 270 -12.97 -15.21 5.71
N SER A 271 -12.46 -14.05 6.12
CA SER A 271 -12.62 -12.78 5.38
C SER A 271 -11.84 -12.75 4.06
N ARG A 272 -10.84 -13.62 3.91
CA ARG A 272 -9.94 -13.73 2.76
C ARG A 272 -10.33 -14.83 1.77
N ALA A 273 -11.21 -15.77 2.15
CA ALA A 273 -11.83 -16.70 1.18
C ALA A 273 -12.53 -15.92 0.04
N SER A 274 -12.93 -16.58 -1.05
CA SER A 274 -13.67 -15.82 -2.06
C SER A 274 -15.11 -15.52 -1.61
N ALA A 275 -15.47 -14.24 -1.62
CA ALA A 275 -16.87 -13.79 -1.62
C ALA A 275 -17.31 -13.32 -3.01
N ASN A 276 -16.55 -13.63 -4.06
CA ASN A 276 -16.73 -13.09 -5.40
C ASN A 276 -17.16 -14.18 -6.38
N ILE A 277 -18.36 -14.07 -6.90
CA ILE A 277 -18.90 -15.06 -7.84
C ILE A 277 -18.10 -15.10 -9.15
N GLY A 278 -17.39 -14.01 -9.49
CA GLY A 278 -16.54 -13.98 -10.68
C GLY A 278 -15.23 -14.75 -10.59
N ASP A 279 -14.85 -15.26 -9.41
CA ASP A 279 -13.80 -16.29 -9.34
C ASP A 279 -14.33 -17.59 -9.97
N HIS A 280 -15.57 -17.97 -9.66
CA HIS A 280 -16.23 -19.13 -10.27
C HIS A 280 -16.54 -18.95 -11.76
N VAL A 281 -16.66 -17.70 -12.25
CA VAL A 281 -16.69 -17.43 -13.70
C VAL A 281 -15.36 -17.79 -14.37
N GLN A 282 -14.23 -17.61 -13.69
CA GLN A 282 -12.94 -18.10 -14.19
C GLN A 282 -12.89 -19.64 -14.15
N SER A 283 -13.44 -20.29 -13.11
CA SER A 283 -13.60 -21.74 -13.08
C SER A 283 -14.41 -22.27 -14.27
N ILE A 284 -15.50 -21.59 -14.65
CA ILE A 284 -16.28 -21.95 -15.86
C ILE A 284 -15.38 -21.93 -17.09
N ALA A 285 -14.61 -20.85 -17.29
CA ALA A 285 -13.72 -20.73 -18.43
C ALA A 285 -12.60 -21.80 -18.44
N SER A 286 -12.07 -22.15 -17.27
CA SER A 286 -11.10 -23.24 -17.09
C SER A 286 -11.71 -24.60 -17.45
N LEU A 287 -12.85 -24.95 -16.87
CA LEU A 287 -13.53 -26.24 -17.09
C LEU A 287 -13.99 -26.39 -18.55
N GLY A 288 -14.34 -25.28 -19.22
CA GLY A 288 -14.66 -25.26 -20.64
C GLY A 288 -13.58 -25.86 -21.55
N HIS A 289 -12.30 -25.80 -21.16
CA HIS A 289 -11.20 -26.42 -21.91
C HIS A 289 -11.16 -27.96 -21.78
N LEU A 290 -11.67 -28.50 -20.68
CA LEU A 290 -11.82 -29.94 -20.46
C LEU A 290 -13.09 -30.47 -21.14
N VAL A 291 -14.25 -29.91 -20.80
CA VAL A 291 -15.55 -30.50 -21.17
C VAL A 291 -15.87 -30.43 -22.66
N ARG A 292 -15.14 -29.62 -23.43
CA ARG A 292 -15.28 -29.57 -24.89
C ARG A 292 -14.75 -30.82 -25.60
N ARG A 293 -14.00 -31.68 -24.92
CA ARG A 293 -13.40 -32.92 -25.45
C ARG A 293 -14.35 -34.11 -25.28
N GLN A 294 -14.68 -34.79 -26.38
CA GLN A 294 -15.81 -35.74 -26.43
C GLN A 294 -15.51 -37.14 -25.87
N ASN A 295 -14.25 -37.58 -25.80
CA ASN A 295 -13.89 -38.96 -25.41
C ASN A 295 -13.16 -39.01 -24.05
N VAL A 296 -13.54 -38.15 -23.12
CA VAL A 296 -12.93 -38.08 -21.78
C VAL A 296 -13.91 -38.60 -20.73
N HIS A 297 -13.48 -39.60 -19.95
CA HIS A 297 -14.24 -40.11 -18.80
C HIS A 297 -13.67 -39.54 -17.50
N TYR A 298 -14.54 -38.95 -16.69
CA TYR A 298 -14.17 -38.31 -15.43
C TYR A 298 -14.48 -39.22 -14.23
N HIS A 299 -13.56 -39.24 -13.26
CA HIS A 299 -13.67 -39.87 -11.94
C HIS A 299 -13.48 -38.80 -10.87
N GLY A 300 -14.06 -38.98 -9.68
CA GLY A 300 -13.98 -38.01 -8.59
C GLY A 300 -15.26 -37.96 -7.76
N GLU A 301 -15.48 -36.85 -7.05
CA GLU A 301 -16.69 -36.62 -6.25
C GLU A 301 -17.95 -36.47 -7.14
N ASP A 302 -19.07 -37.08 -6.73
CA ASP A 302 -20.30 -37.16 -7.52
C ASP A 302 -20.83 -35.79 -7.99
N ASP A 303 -20.76 -34.76 -7.15
CA ASP A 303 -21.25 -33.43 -7.48
C ASP A 303 -20.37 -32.71 -8.51
N LEU A 304 -19.04 -32.92 -8.46
CA LEU A 304 -18.10 -32.44 -9.46
C LEU A 304 -18.32 -33.16 -10.80
N LEU A 305 -18.59 -34.47 -10.79
CA LEU A 305 -18.92 -35.23 -12.00
C LEU A 305 -20.24 -34.75 -12.63
N GLU A 306 -21.26 -34.47 -11.81
CA GLU A 306 -22.52 -33.88 -12.28
C GLU A 306 -22.29 -32.49 -12.90
N LEU A 307 -21.43 -31.66 -12.30
CA LEU A 307 -21.05 -30.37 -12.86
C LEU A 307 -20.38 -30.53 -14.23
N MET A 308 -19.41 -31.43 -14.36
CA MET A 308 -18.70 -31.68 -15.63
C MET A 308 -19.67 -32.10 -16.73
N LYS A 309 -20.60 -33.01 -16.43
CA LYS A 309 -21.65 -33.41 -17.36
C LYS A 309 -22.52 -32.22 -17.79
N ARG A 310 -23.02 -31.44 -16.82
CA ARG A 310 -23.85 -30.25 -17.10
C ARG A 310 -23.14 -29.22 -17.96
N LEU A 311 -21.85 -28.98 -17.73
CA LEU A 311 -21.05 -28.06 -18.55
C LEU A 311 -20.79 -28.65 -19.95
N GLY A 312 -20.50 -29.94 -20.05
CA GLY A 312 -20.32 -30.66 -21.32
C GLY A 312 -21.55 -30.61 -22.22
N ASP A 313 -22.74 -30.83 -21.66
CA ASP A 313 -24.02 -30.74 -22.38
C ASP A 313 -24.27 -29.34 -22.98
N ARG A 314 -23.60 -28.31 -22.44
CA ARG A 314 -23.72 -26.91 -22.88
C ARG A 314 -22.67 -26.50 -23.91
N VAL A 315 -21.70 -27.35 -24.23
CA VAL A 315 -20.66 -27.05 -25.23
C VAL A 315 -21.30 -26.92 -26.62
N PRO A 316 -21.13 -25.79 -27.32
CA PRO A 316 -21.61 -25.62 -28.68
C PRO A 316 -20.96 -26.63 -29.64
N ASP A 317 -21.72 -27.14 -30.62
CA ASP A 317 -21.22 -28.12 -31.60
C ASP A 317 -19.92 -27.68 -32.28
N ARG A 318 -19.83 -26.39 -32.66
CA ARG A 318 -18.65 -25.80 -33.30
C ARG A 318 -17.38 -25.75 -32.44
N LEU A 319 -17.50 -25.98 -31.12
CA LEU A 319 -16.39 -25.97 -30.16
C LEU A 319 -16.09 -27.37 -29.60
N ARG A 320 -16.87 -28.39 -29.97
CA ARG A 320 -16.58 -29.78 -29.58
C ARG A 320 -15.32 -30.26 -30.29
N LEU A 321 -14.43 -30.88 -29.52
CA LEU A 321 -13.17 -31.43 -29.99
C LEU A 321 -13.24 -32.95 -29.98
N ASP A 322 -13.00 -33.55 -31.13
CA ASP A 322 -12.68 -34.96 -31.20
C ASP A 322 -11.29 -35.18 -30.58
N SER A 323 -11.22 -36.08 -29.61
CA SER A 323 -10.05 -36.26 -28.75
C SER A 323 -9.78 -37.74 -28.56
N ALA A 324 -8.53 -38.13 -28.29
CA ALA A 324 -8.23 -39.50 -27.92
C ALA A 324 -8.96 -39.87 -26.61
N PRO A 325 -9.37 -41.15 -26.43
CA PRO A 325 -9.92 -41.63 -25.17
C PRO A 325 -8.98 -41.34 -24.00
N ALA A 326 -9.49 -40.74 -22.93
CA ALA A 326 -8.71 -40.44 -21.72
C ALA A 326 -9.54 -40.64 -20.45
N GLU A 327 -8.90 -41.12 -19.39
CA GLU A 327 -9.47 -41.26 -18.05
C GLU A 327 -8.89 -40.19 -17.14
N VAL A 328 -9.73 -39.37 -16.51
CA VAL A 328 -9.30 -38.21 -15.71
C VAL A 328 -9.85 -38.30 -14.30
N GLU A 329 -8.97 -38.30 -13.30
CA GLU A 329 -9.32 -38.18 -11.88
C GLU A 329 -9.38 -36.69 -11.50
N LEU A 330 -10.56 -36.21 -11.12
CA LEU A 330 -10.82 -34.84 -10.75
C LEU A 330 -10.88 -34.65 -9.23
N LEU A 331 -10.27 -33.57 -8.77
CA LEU A 331 -10.38 -33.09 -7.40
C LEU A 331 -10.45 -31.57 -7.38
N THR A 332 -10.91 -31.00 -6.27
CA THR A 332 -10.80 -29.56 -6.00
C THR A 332 -9.56 -29.27 -5.16
N VAL A 333 -8.96 -28.10 -5.36
CA VAL A 333 -7.85 -27.60 -4.55
C VAL A 333 -8.03 -26.13 -4.23
N ASP A 334 -7.79 -25.75 -2.98
CA ASP A 334 -7.89 -24.35 -2.55
C ASP A 334 -6.71 -23.53 -3.05
N ARG A 335 -6.97 -22.62 -3.99
CA ARG A 335 -5.96 -21.81 -4.68
C ARG A 335 -4.96 -21.11 -3.76
N ASP A 336 -5.45 -20.51 -2.67
CA ASP A 336 -4.64 -19.70 -1.74
C ASP A 336 -4.20 -20.50 -0.49
N ALA A 337 -4.46 -21.82 -0.45
CA ALA A 337 -4.21 -22.68 0.70
C ALA A 337 -3.94 -24.15 0.30
N SER A 338 -3.39 -24.38 -0.89
CA SER A 338 -3.21 -25.72 -1.48
C SER A 338 -2.37 -26.67 -0.63
N MET A 339 -1.44 -26.11 0.17
CA MET A 339 -0.60 -26.83 1.15
C MET A 339 -1.39 -27.61 2.22
N TYR A 340 -2.69 -27.36 2.37
CA TYR A 340 -3.59 -28.06 3.29
C TYR A 340 -4.56 -29.02 2.57
N SER A 341 -4.30 -29.35 1.30
CA SER A 341 -5.12 -30.26 0.51
C SER A 341 -4.37 -31.57 0.27
N PRO A 342 -5.02 -32.74 0.41
CA PRO A 342 -4.40 -34.01 0.08
C PRO A 342 -4.39 -34.20 -1.45
N ILE A 343 -3.25 -33.94 -2.10
CA ILE A 343 -3.13 -33.90 -3.56
C ILE A 343 -2.32 -35.10 -4.07
N PRO A 344 -2.82 -35.92 -5.01
CA PRO A 344 -2.04 -36.99 -5.63
C PRO A 344 -0.76 -36.48 -6.31
N PRO A 345 0.33 -37.26 -6.39
CA PRO A 345 1.49 -36.87 -7.17
C PRO A 345 1.13 -36.67 -8.66
N ASN A 346 1.84 -35.76 -9.32
CA ASN A 346 1.69 -35.45 -10.74
C ASN A 346 0.27 -34.96 -11.12
N THR A 347 -0.37 -34.18 -10.26
CA THR A 347 -1.69 -33.61 -10.53
C THR A 347 -1.57 -32.34 -11.35
N TRP A 348 -2.12 -32.34 -12.56
CA TRP A 348 -2.17 -31.16 -13.42
C TRP A 348 -3.17 -30.12 -12.91
N THR A 349 -2.89 -28.85 -13.12
CA THR A 349 -3.86 -27.77 -12.85
C THR A 349 -3.62 -26.57 -13.76
N LEU A 350 -4.65 -25.78 -14.00
CA LEU A 350 -4.46 -24.43 -14.55
C LEU A 350 -4.21 -23.43 -13.43
N GLY A 351 -3.12 -22.67 -13.54
CA GLY A 351 -2.77 -21.58 -12.62
C GLY A 351 -3.22 -20.23 -13.19
N PHE A 352 -4.44 -19.80 -12.84
CA PHE A 352 -5.02 -18.52 -13.29
C PHE A 352 -5.61 -17.65 -12.18
N GLY A 353 -5.69 -16.34 -12.46
CA GLY A 353 -6.40 -15.37 -11.65
C GLY A 353 -5.50 -14.47 -10.80
N TRP A 354 -6.11 -13.73 -9.88
CA TRP A 354 -5.37 -12.97 -8.88
C TRP A 354 -5.07 -13.87 -7.69
N PHE A 355 -3.80 -14.14 -7.47
CA PHE A 355 -3.36 -15.09 -6.46
C PHE A 355 -3.00 -14.50 -5.10
N MET A 356 -3.14 -15.37 -4.09
CA MET A 356 -2.50 -15.38 -2.77
C MET A 356 -2.87 -14.20 -1.89
N HIS A 357 -4.14 -14.23 -1.45
CA HIS A 357 -4.51 -13.55 -0.23
C HIS A 357 -3.63 -14.06 0.92
N PRO A 358 -3.02 -13.17 1.70
CA PRO A 358 -2.17 -13.61 2.79
C PRO A 358 -3.01 -14.28 3.88
N ILE A 359 -2.50 -15.40 4.39
CA ILE A 359 -3.02 -16.10 5.56
C ILE A 359 -2.71 -15.21 6.78
N TYR A 360 -3.76 -14.50 7.24
CA TYR A 360 -3.74 -13.59 8.38
C TYR A 360 -2.66 -12.49 8.32
N GLU A 361 -2.38 -11.97 7.11
CA GLU A 361 -1.34 -10.95 6.85
C GLU A 361 0.10 -11.38 7.16
N MET A 362 0.36 -12.68 7.36
CA MET A 362 1.68 -13.20 7.74
C MET A 362 2.42 -13.85 6.58
N ARG A 363 1.77 -14.77 5.84
CA ARG A 363 2.36 -15.46 4.68
C ARG A 363 1.34 -15.72 3.57
N CYS A 364 1.82 -15.91 2.36
CA CYS A 364 1.02 -16.39 1.23
C CYS A 364 1.05 -17.92 1.18
N GLY A 365 -0.04 -18.55 0.73
CA GLY A 365 -0.08 -20.00 0.46
C GLY A 365 0.59 -20.40 -0.86
N PHE A 366 1.71 -19.73 -1.21
CA PHE A 366 2.47 -19.96 -2.44
C PHE A 366 3.97 -20.02 -2.14
N PRO A 367 4.78 -20.88 -2.81
CA PRO A 367 4.46 -21.86 -3.87
C PRO A 367 3.25 -22.78 -3.65
N PHE A 368 2.62 -23.27 -4.73
CA PHE A 368 1.57 -24.30 -4.55
C PHE A 368 2.19 -25.58 -4.00
N HIS A 369 1.34 -26.47 -3.51
CA HIS A 369 1.72 -27.82 -3.10
C HIS A 369 2.57 -28.53 -4.19
N ASP A 370 3.66 -29.18 -3.78
CA ASP A 370 4.71 -29.73 -4.67
C ASP A 370 4.20 -30.74 -5.71
N ASN A 371 3.12 -31.45 -5.40
CA ASN A 371 2.48 -32.39 -6.33
C ASN A 371 1.69 -31.75 -7.48
N LEU A 372 1.43 -30.45 -7.42
CA LEU A 372 0.75 -29.76 -8.50
C LEU A 372 1.72 -29.45 -9.64
N LEU A 373 1.26 -29.73 -10.86
CA LEU A 373 1.91 -29.38 -12.12
C LEU A 373 1.09 -28.26 -12.78
N PRO A 374 1.37 -26.97 -12.46
CA PRO A 374 0.60 -25.86 -12.99
C PRO A 374 0.97 -25.54 -14.44
N ILE A 375 -0.05 -25.29 -15.27
CA ILE A 375 0.09 -24.54 -16.51
C ILE A 375 -0.40 -23.12 -16.24
N PHE A 376 0.51 -22.16 -16.20
CA PHE A 376 0.18 -20.78 -15.86
C PHE A 376 -0.35 -20.00 -17.06
N VAL A 377 -1.59 -19.53 -16.94
CA VAL A 377 -2.24 -18.62 -17.88
C VAL A 377 -3.07 -17.62 -17.10
N SER A 378 -3.17 -16.38 -17.58
CA SER A 378 -3.87 -15.31 -16.85
C SER A 378 -3.40 -15.15 -15.40
N PHE A 379 -2.11 -15.42 -15.15
CA PHE A 379 -1.49 -15.21 -13.85
C PHE A 379 -1.37 -13.71 -13.57
N HIS A 380 -1.76 -13.27 -12.39
CA HIS A 380 -1.58 -11.88 -11.97
C HIS A 380 -0.86 -11.78 -10.61
N CYS A 381 0.23 -11.03 -10.60
CA CYS A 381 0.97 -10.63 -9.42
C CYS A 381 1.12 -9.11 -9.40
N SER A 382 0.80 -8.48 -8.27
CA SER A 382 1.00 -7.03 -8.06
C SER A 382 1.64 -6.70 -6.71
N LYS A 383 2.15 -7.71 -5.99
CA LYS A 383 2.71 -7.55 -4.63
C LYS A 383 4.02 -8.30 -4.47
N ARG A 384 5.01 -7.64 -3.85
CA ARG A 384 6.32 -8.21 -3.46
C ARG A 384 6.20 -9.46 -2.61
N ASP A 385 5.25 -9.49 -1.67
CA ASP A 385 5.09 -10.60 -0.72
C ASP A 385 4.80 -11.95 -1.42
N LEU A 386 4.49 -11.93 -2.72
CA LEU A 386 4.36 -13.11 -3.56
C LEU A 386 5.70 -13.70 -4.02
N LEU A 387 6.67 -12.84 -4.32
CA LEU A 387 7.88 -13.19 -5.07
C LEU A 387 9.03 -13.44 -4.10
N THR A 388 8.83 -14.33 -3.15
CA THR A 388 9.93 -14.85 -2.33
C THR A 388 10.95 -15.59 -3.22
N PRO A 389 12.19 -15.81 -2.77
CA PRO A 389 13.16 -16.63 -3.51
C PRO A 389 12.58 -17.98 -3.96
N ASP A 390 11.87 -18.67 -3.06
CA ASP A 390 11.22 -19.96 -3.36
C ASP A 390 10.12 -19.84 -4.42
N ALA A 391 9.32 -18.76 -4.36
CA ALA A 391 8.30 -18.47 -5.36
C ALA A 391 8.88 -18.16 -6.74
N ILE A 392 10.02 -17.45 -6.80
CA ILE A 392 10.72 -17.17 -8.06
C ILE A 392 11.23 -18.47 -8.68
N GLU A 393 11.89 -19.33 -7.89
CA GLU A 393 12.39 -20.62 -8.38
C GLU A 393 11.24 -21.54 -8.80
N TYR A 394 10.14 -21.54 -8.06
CA TYR A 394 8.92 -22.25 -8.45
C TYR A 394 8.35 -21.76 -9.79
N LEU A 395 8.30 -20.45 -10.00
CA LEU A 395 7.82 -19.87 -11.27
C LEU A 395 8.78 -20.16 -12.43
N LYS A 396 10.11 -20.17 -12.20
CA LYS A 396 11.08 -20.59 -13.22
C LYS A 396 10.91 -22.06 -13.60
N LYS A 397 10.71 -22.94 -12.61
CA LYS A 397 10.49 -24.38 -12.82
C LYS A 397 9.30 -24.66 -13.74
N PHE A 398 8.24 -23.87 -13.65
CA PHE A 398 7.01 -24.05 -14.41
C PHE A 398 6.79 -22.99 -15.50
N GLY A 399 7.86 -22.28 -15.89
CA GLY A 399 7.83 -21.27 -16.94
C GLY A 399 7.73 -21.86 -18.36
N PRO A 400 7.47 -21.02 -19.39
CA PRO A 400 7.17 -19.59 -19.26
C PRO A 400 5.78 -19.33 -18.67
N ILE A 401 5.63 -18.21 -17.96
CA ILE A 401 4.41 -17.84 -17.25
C ILE A 401 3.49 -17.00 -18.15
N GLY A 402 2.29 -17.50 -18.43
CA GLY A 402 1.24 -16.75 -19.10
C GLY A 402 0.58 -15.74 -18.15
N CYS A 403 0.92 -14.47 -18.31
CA CYS A 403 0.43 -13.38 -17.47
C CYS A 403 -0.92 -12.83 -17.96
N ARG A 404 -1.72 -12.29 -17.04
CA ARG A 404 -3.00 -11.65 -17.34
C ARG A 404 -2.84 -10.24 -17.90
N ASP A 405 -1.88 -9.49 -17.37
CA ASP A 405 -1.64 -8.08 -17.66
C ASP A 405 -0.15 -7.83 -17.85
N TRP A 406 0.17 -6.77 -18.61
CA TRP A 406 1.55 -6.40 -18.93
C TRP A 406 2.37 -6.01 -17.70
N THR A 407 1.77 -5.34 -16.70
CA THR A 407 2.46 -5.09 -15.41
C THR A 407 2.99 -6.40 -14.80
N THR A 408 2.21 -7.50 -14.81
CA THR A 408 2.70 -8.79 -14.29
C THR A 408 3.84 -9.37 -15.15
N VAL A 409 3.80 -9.20 -16.47
CA VAL A 409 4.91 -9.58 -17.37
C VAL A 409 6.19 -8.87 -16.95
N ASP A 410 6.13 -7.54 -16.81
CA ASP A 410 7.29 -6.72 -16.46
C ASP A 410 7.88 -7.09 -15.10
N ILE A 411 7.01 -7.37 -14.11
CA ILE A 411 7.42 -7.84 -12.77
C ILE A 411 8.18 -9.18 -12.85
N LEU A 412 7.71 -10.12 -13.67
CA LEU A 412 8.33 -11.46 -13.75
C LEU A 412 9.65 -11.41 -14.55
N LEU A 413 9.68 -10.63 -15.62
CA LEU A 413 10.90 -10.45 -16.41
C LEU A 413 12.00 -9.76 -15.60
N SER A 414 11.67 -8.80 -14.73
CA SER A 414 12.66 -8.10 -13.89
C SER A 414 13.39 -9.06 -12.93
N VAL A 415 12.74 -10.15 -12.52
CA VAL A 415 13.30 -11.20 -11.64
C VAL A 415 13.82 -12.43 -12.39
N GLY A 416 13.92 -12.34 -13.72
CA GLY A 416 14.44 -13.42 -14.57
C GLY A 416 13.50 -14.61 -14.76
N VAL A 417 12.20 -14.46 -14.47
CA VAL A 417 11.17 -15.46 -14.79
C VAL A 417 10.69 -15.19 -16.21
N GLU A 418 10.74 -16.21 -17.08
CA GLU A 418 10.20 -16.09 -18.43
C GLU A 418 8.69 -15.89 -18.38
N ALA A 419 8.20 -14.84 -19.02
CA ALA A 419 6.79 -14.47 -18.97
C ALA A 419 6.32 -13.87 -20.29
N PHE A 420 5.03 -14.03 -20.58
CA PHE A 420 4.38 -13.47 -21.76
C PHE A 420 2.95 -13.03 -21.44
N PHE A 421 2.39 -12.16 -22.26
CA PHE A 421 1.01 -11.73 -22.10
C PHE A 421 0.05 -12.75 -22.71
N SER A 422 -0.68 -13.46 -21.85
CA SER A 422 -1.73 -14.43 -22.25
C SER A 422 -3.14 -13.82 -22.23
N GLY A 423 -3.33 -12.67 -21.60
CA GLY A 423 -4.63 -12.07 -21.36
C GLY A 423 -5.47 -12.84 -20.32
N CYS A 424 -6.78 -12.60 -20.27
CA CYS A 424 -7.66 -13.20 -19.24
C CYS A 424 -8.40 -14.44 -19.75
N LEU A 425 -8.37 -15.54 -19.00
CA LEU A 425 -9.00 -16.82 -19.32
C LEU A 425 -10.50 -16.68 -19.57
N THR A 426 -11.15 -15.72 -18.94
CA THR A 426 -12.60 -15.47 -19.13
C THR A 426 -12.98 -15.04 -20.55
N THR A 427 -12.02 -14.72 -21.44
CA THR A 427 -12.31 -14.53 -22.88
C THR A 427 -12.77 -15.82 -23.56
N THR A 428 -12.58 -16.99 -22.93
CA THR A 428 -13.03 -18.31 -23.40
C THR A 428 -14.29 -18.80 -22.66
N THR A 429 -14.98 -17.95 -21.89
CA THR A 429 -16.19 -18.34 -21.14
C THR A 429 -17.29 -18.89 -22.05
N SER A 430 -17.36 -18.44 -23.31
CA SER A 430 -18.35 -18.91 -24.30
C SER A 430 -18.22 -20.38 -24.70
N THR A 431 -17.17 -21.08 -24.28
CA THR A 431 -16.97 -22.53 -24.55
C THR A 431 -18.09 -23.42 -24.01
N VAL A 432 -18.85 -22.96 -23.00
CA VAL A 432 -19.96 -23.71 -22.39
C VAL A 432 -21.30 -22.94 -22.44
N PHE A 433 -21.44 -22.06 -23.43
CA PHE A 433 -22.68 -21.34 -23.70
C PHE A 433 -23.03 -21.43 -25.18
N ALA A 434 -24.14 -22.10 -25.48
CA ALA A 434 -24.71 -22.16 -26.82
C ALA A 434 -24.98 -20.76 -27.38
N ASP A 435 -24.80 -20.61 -28.70
CA ASP A 435 -25.17 -19.38 -29.39
C ASP A 435 -26.68 -19.14 -29.24
N LEU A 436 -27.07 -17.88 -28.97
CA LEU A 436 -28.48 -17.52 -28.86
C LEU A 436 -29.09 -17.36 -30.26
N GLU A 437 -30.24 -17.99 -30.50
CA GLU A 437 -31.02 -17.77 -31.72
C GLU A 437 -31.45 -16.30 -31.87
N GLN A 438 -31.83 -15.68 -30.75
CA GLN A 438 -32.19 -14.27 -30.68
C GLN A 438 -31.61 -13.61 -29.43
N ARG A 439 -30.95 -12.47 -29.61
CA ARG A 439 -30.45 -11.64 -28.52
C ARG A 439 -31.49 -10.60 -28.09
N PRO A 440 -31.45 -10.13 -26.83
CA PRO A 440 -32.26 -9.00 -26.40
C PRO A 440 -32.07 -7.79 -27.32
N GLY A 441 -33.18 -7.17 -27.75
CA GLY A 441 -33.15 -5.95 -28.55
C GLY A 441 -32.67 -4.74 -27.76
N PRO A 442 -32.43 -3.59 -28.42
CA PRO A 442 -31.91 -2.37 -27.78
C PRO A 442 -32.82 -1.81 -26.67
N ASP A 443 -34.12 -2.11 -26.72
CA ASP A 443 -35.10 -1.68 -25.71
C ASP A 443 -35.09 -2.54 -24.42
N ALA A 444 -34.34 -3.65 -24.40
CA ALA A 444 -34.17 -4.47 -23.21
C ALA A 444 -33.40 -3.70 -22.13
N PRO A 445 -33.62 -3.99 -20.83
CA PRO A 445 -32.96 -3.28 -19.75
C PRO A 445 -31.43 -3.45 -19.79
N VAL A 446 -30.73 -2.53 -19.10
CA VAL A 446 -29.27 -2.57 -18.90
C VAL A 446 -28.94 -3.18 -17.53
N ALA A 447 -27.96 -4.07 -17.49
CA ALA A 447 -27.46 -4.68 -16.26
C ALA A 447 -26.29 -3.85 -15.67
N TYR A 448 -26.46 -3.30 -14.48
CA TYR A 448 -25.40 -2.56 -13.78
C TYR A 448 -24.71 -3.46 -12.75
N VAL A 449 -23.45 -3.83 -12.98
CA VAL A 449 -22.73 -4.82 -12.18
C VAL A 449 -21.62 -4.15 -11.37
N ASP A 450 -21.79 -4.12 -10.05
CA ASP A 450 -20.87 -3.49 -9.08
C ASP A 450 -20.49 -2.04 -9.45
N VAL A 451 -21.45 -1.34 -10.06
CA VAL A 451 -21.41 0.11 -10.26
C VAL A 451 -21.92 0.77 -8.98
N PRO A 452 -21.32 1.89 -8.52
CA PRO A 452 -21.85 2.64 -7.37
C PRO A 452 -23.33 3.04 -7.56
N ASP A 453 -24.16 2.91 -6.52
CA ASP A 453 -25.61 3.13 -6.60
C ASP A 453 -25.98 4.54 -7.11
N ASP A 454 -25.13 5.55 -6.86
CA ASP A 454 -25.29 6.93 -7.31
C ASP A 454 -24.97 7.14 -8.81
N ALA A 455 -24.27 6.20 -9.43
CA ALA A 455 -23.98 6.19 -10.86
C ALA A 455 -24.98 5.35 -11.68
N VAL A 456 -25.96 4.70 -11.03
CA VAL A 456 -26.99 3.90 -11.69
C VAL A 456 -28.23 4.77 -11.98
N PRO A 457 -28.72 4.83 -13.24
CA PRO A 457 -29.95 5.54 -13.57
C PRO A 457 -31.16 5.05 -12.76
N ALA A 458 -32.12 5.94 -12.52
CA ALA A 458 -33.33 5.62 -11.77
C ALA A 458 -34.09 4.43 -12.39
N GLY A 459 -34.34 3.39 -11.60
CA GLY A 459 -34.97 2.14 -12.06
C GLY A 459 -34.01 1.12 -12.69
N GLY A 460 -32.72 1.43 -12.79
CA GLY A 460 -31.69 0.50 -13.28
C GLY A 460 -31.54 -0.72 -12.37
N LYS A 461 -31.37 -1.90 -12.98
CA LYS A 461 -31.18 -3.15 -12.23
C LYS A 461 -29.71 -3.31 -11.84
N VAL A 462 -29.45 -3.36 -10.54
CA VAL A 462 -28.11 -3.56 -9.98
C VAL A 462 -27.87 -5.02 -9.61
N PHE A 463 -26.71 -5.52 -10.00
CA PHE A 463 -26.15 -6.81 -9.62
C PHE A 463 -24.88 -6.60 -8.81
N LYS A 464 -24.66 -7.49 -7.82
CA LYS A 464 -23.44 -7.52 -7.03
C LYS A 464 -22.78 -8.87 -7.21
N HIS A 465 -21.52 -8.87 -7.64
CA HIS A 465 -20.70 -10.08 -7.70
C HIS A 465 -20.15 -10.48 -6.34
N SER A 466 -20.14 -9.55 -5.36
CA SER A 466 -19.70 -9.85 -4.00
C SER A 466 -20.84 -10.09 -3.02
N SER A 467 -20.80 -11.25 -2.37
CA SER A 467 -21.72 -11.63 -1.30
C SER A 467 -21.04 -12.58 -0.31
N ASP A 468 -21.21 -12.33 0.99
CA ASP A 468 -20.63 -13.19 2.02
C ASP A 468 -21.18 -14.62 1.96
N LYS A 469 -22.40 -14.79 1.44
CA LYS A 469 -23.04 -16.10 1.24
C LYS A 469 -22.24 -17.03 0.32
N ILE A 470 -21.44 -16.49 -0.60
CA ILE A 470 -20.63 -17.28 -1.55
C ILE A 470 -19.62 -18.17 -0.82
N ARG A 471 -19.06 -17.65 0.28
CA ARG A 471 -18.06 -18.36 1.12
C ARG A 471 -18.59 -19.65 1.76
N PHE A 472 -19.91 -19.74 1.95
CA PHE A 472 -20.56 -20.83 2.68
C PHE A 472 -21.23 -21.85 1.76
N ARG A 473 -21.06 -21.72 0.46
CA ARG A 473 -21.62 -22.63 -0.54
C ARG A 473 -20.51 -23.54 -1.06
N SER A 474 -20.87 -24.76 -1.42
CA SER A 474 -19.99 -25.65 -2.18
C SER A 474 -19.53 -24.99 -3.49
N PHE A 475 -18.33 -25.36 -3.96
CA PHE A 475 -17.80 -24.99 -5.27
C PHE A 475 -18.81 -25.17 -6.40
N VAL A 476 -19.38 -26.37 -6.53
CA VAL A 476 -20.33 -26.75 -7.59
C VAL A 476 -21.54 -25.82 -7.63
N ARG A 477 -22.14 -25.54 -6.47
CA ARG A 477 -23.24 -24.57 -6.36
C ARG A 477 -22.85 -23.19 -6.84
N ASN A 478 -21.68 -22.68 -6.45
CA ASN A 478 -21.24 -21.36 -6.89
C ASN A 478 -20.96 -21.31 -8.40
N VAL A 479 -20.42 -22.38 -9.00
CA VAL A 479 -20.27 -22.48 -10.47
C VAL A 479 -21.64 -22.45 -11.15
N ASN A 480 -22.61 -23.21 -10.65
CA ASN A 480 -23.98 -23.21 -11.19
C ASN A 480 -24.65 -21.83 -11.08
N ASP A 481 -24.56 -21.18 -9.92
CA ASP A 481 -25.06 -19.81 -9.71
C ASP A 481 -24.36 -18.82 -10.67
N ALA A 482 -23.06 -19.00 -10.96
CA ALA A 482 -22.31 -18.18 -11.91
C ALA A 482 -22.78 -18.40 -13.36
N VAL A 483 -23.06 -19.65 -13.76
CA VAL A 483 -23.67 -19.96 -15.07
C VAL A 483 -25.03 -19.28 -15.20
N GLU A 484 -25.90 -19.41 -14.19
CA GLU A 484 -27.24 -18.81 -14.17
C GLU A 484 -27.20 -17.28 -14.19
N LEU A 485 -26.21 -16.67 -13.53
CA LEU A 485 -25.97 -15.24 -13.57
C LEU A 485 -25.62 -14.76 -14.99
N LEU A 486 -24.70 -15.46 -15.66
CA LEU A 486 -24.30 -15.14 -17.04
C LEU A 486 -25.45 -15.39 -18.03
N GLU A 487 -26.24 -16.44 -17.83
CA GLU A 487 -27.48 -16.68 -18.57
C GLU A 487 -28.47 -15.52 -18.43
N THR A 488 -28.68 -15.08 -17.19
CA THR A 488 -29.55 -13.94 -16.88
C THR A 488 -29.10 -12.69 -17.64
N TYR A 489 -27.79 -12.42 -17.69
CA TYR A 489 -27.25 -11.29 -18.44
C TYR A 489 -27.54 -11.40 -19.93
N ARG A 490 -27.08 -12.48 -20.58
CA ARG A 490 -27.13 -12.60 -22.05
C ARG A 490 -28.54 -12.77 -22.62
N THR A 491 -29.50 -13.25 -21.82
CA THR A 491 -30.89 -13.47 -22.26
C THR A 491 -31.86 -12.36 -21.83
N GLY A 492 -31.52 -11.60 -20.80
CA GLY A 492 -32.43 -10.61 -20.22
C GLY A 492 -32.07 -9.15 -20.47
N TYR A 493 -30.84 -8.85 -20.90
CA TYR A 493 -30.32 -7.48 -20.95
C TYR A 493 -29.68 -7.15 -22.30
N SER A 494 -29.89 -5.92 -22.76
CA SER A 494 -29.28 -5.40 -23.99
C SER A 494 -27.77 -5.18 -23.81
N LYS A 495 -27.35 -4.80 -22.61
CA LYS A 495 -25.99 -4.34 -22.30
C LYS A 495 -25.62 -4.57 -20.83
N VAL A 496 -24.32 -4.75 -20.58
CA VAL A 496 -23.73 -4.75 -19.23
C VAL A 496 -22.93 -3.46 -19.00
N VAL A 497 -23.10 -2.80 -17.86
CA VAL A 497 -22.25 -1.71 -17.40
C VAL A 497 -21.55 -2.17 -16.14
N THR A 498 -20.21 -2.16 -16.10
CA THR A 498 -19.47 -2.73 -14.97
C THR A 498 -18.15 -2.04 -14.68
N SER A 499 -17.77 -2.02 -13.41
CA SER A 499 -16.43 -1.59 -12.97
C SER A 499 -15.45 -2.77 -12.79
N ARG A 500 -15.89 -4.00 -13.07
CA ARG A 500 -15.14 -5.24 -12.81
C ARG A 500 -14.69 -5.93 -14.08
N LEU A 501 -13.40 -6.24 -14.16
CA LEU A 501 -12.80 -6.98 -15.28
C LEU A 501 -13.50 -8.33 -15.52
N HIS A 502 -13.85 -9.03 -14.43
CA HIS A 502 -14.57 -10.31 -14.44
C HIS A 502 -16.09 -10.18 -14.64
N GLY A 503 -16.62 -8.98 -14.80
CA GLY A 503 -17.93 -8.73 -15.43
C GLY A 503 -17.78 -8.32 -16.89
N TYR A 504 -16.68 -7.65 -17.24
CA TYR A 504 -16.41 -7.11 -18.56
C TYR A 504 -16.05 -8.19 -19.60
N LEU A 505 -14.92 -8.86 -19.40
CA LEU A 505 -14.40 -9.83 -20.37
C LEU A 505 -15.29 -11.07 -20.58
N PRO A 506 -15.89 -11.70 -19.55
CA PRO A 506 -16.80 -12.82 -19.79
C PRO A 506 -18.10 -12.38 -20.49
N SER A 507 -18.65 -11.20 -20.21
CA SER A 507 -19.85 -10.71 -20.90
C SER A 507 -19.55 -10.40 -22.37
N ARG A 508 -18.39 -9.75 -22.65
CA ARG A 508 -17.87 -9.63 -24.03
C ARG A 508 -17.68 -11.00 -24.67
N SER A 509 -17.20 -11.99 -23.92
CA SER A 509 -17.02 -13.35 -24.45
C SER A 509 -18.34 -13.97 -24.92
N LEU A 510 -19.44 -13.67 -24.24
CA LEU A 510 -20.80 -14.11 -24.61
C LEU A 510 -21.41 -13.25 -25.73
N GLY A 511 -20.63 -12.31 -26.27
CA GLY A 511 -21.00 -11.40 -27.34
C GLY A 511 -21.87 -10.23 -26.89
N MET A 512 -22.00 -9.97 -25.59
CA MET A 512 -22.78 -8.83 -25.10
C MET A 512 -22.07 -7.51 -25.37
N GLU A 513 -22.84 -6.43 -25.56
CA GLU A 513 -22.32 -5.07 -25.46
C GLU A 513 -21.96 -4.77 -23.99
N VAL A 514 -20.81 -4.16 -23.75
CA VAL A 514 -20.34 -3.85 -22.39
C VAL A 514 -19.70 -2.48 -22.29
N ASP A 515 -20.14 -1.67 -21.33
CA ASP A 515 -19.41 -0.47 -20.88
C ASP A 515 -18.56 -0.81 -19.66
N PHE A 516 -17.24 -0.73 -19.82
CA PHE A 516 -16.29 -0.92 -18.73
C PHE A 516 -15.90 0.43 -18.10
N VAL A 517 -16.33 0.64 -16.85
CA VAL A 517 -16.20 1.90 -16.09
C VAL A 517 -15.47 1.65 -14.76
N PRO A 518 -14.17 1.30 -14.78
CA PRO A 518 -13.42 1.06 -13.55
C PRO A 518 -13.26 2.36 -12.73
N LYS A 519 -13.11 2.21 -11.41
CA LYS A 519 -12.84 3.36 -10.51
C LYS A 519 -11.51 4.06 -10.80
N ASN A 520 -10.55 3.34 -11.37
CA ASN A 520 -9.25 3.84 -11.76
C ASN A 520 -8.83 3.11 -13.03
N ARG A 521 -8.71 3.81 -14.16
CA ARG A 521 -8.29 3.19 -15.42
C ARG A 521 -6.80 2.83 -15.41
N SER A 522 -5.97 3.55 -14.65
CA SER A 522 -4.55 3.22 -14.45
C SER A 522 -4.30 2.01 -13.53
N ASP A 523 -5.32 1.30 -13.05
CA ASP A 523 -5.12 0.10 -12.23
C ASP A 523 -4.32 -0.95 -13.03
N PRO A 524 -3.22 -1.51 -12.47
CA PRO A 524 -2.33 -2.41 -13.22
C PRO A 524 -3.04 -3.66 -13.74
N ARG A 525 -4.15 -4.07 -13.11
CA ARG A 525 -4.93 -5.25 -13.49
C ARG A 525 -5.62 -5.13 -14.85
N PHE A 526 -5.72 -3.92 -15.40
CA PHE A 526 -6.41 -3.65 -16.66
C PHE A 526 -5.45 -3.41 -17.83
N GLU A 527 -4.14 -3.38 -17.58
CA GLU A 527 -3.14 -3.10 -18.61
C GLU A 527 -3.13 -4.20 -19.68
N GLY A 528 -3.36 -3.80 -20.93
CA GLY A 528 -3.53 -4.71 -22.07
C GLY A 528 -4.93 -5.33 -22.22
N LEU A 529 -5.87 -5.01 -21.32
CA LEU A 529 -7.21 -5.63 -21.32
C LEU A 529 -8.37 -4.63 -21.42
N GLN A 530 -8.17 -3.37 -21.02
CA GLN A 530 -9.18 -2.32 -21.20
C GLN A 530 -9.08 -1.67 -22.57
N ASP A 531 -10.22 -1.18 -23.08
CA ASP A 531 -10.34 -0.47 -24.36
C ASP A 531 -9.76 -1.21 -25.58
N ILE A 532 -9.65 -2.55 -25.48
CA ILE A 532 -9.16 -3.38 -26.57
C ILE A 532 -10.19 -3.47 -27.70
N THR A 533 -9.70 -3.51 -28.94
CA THR A 533 -10.54 -3.73 -30.12
C THR A 533 -11.08 -5.15 -30.15
N ASP A 534 -12.06 -5.41 -31.02
CA ASP A 534 -12.60 -6.76 -31.19
C ASP A 534 -11.54 -7.72 -31.76
N GLU A 535 -10.66 -7.25 -32.66
CA GLU A 535 -9.54 -8.03 -33.17
C GLU A 535 -8.55 -8.41 -32.05
N ALA A 536 -8.20 -7.45 -31.17
CA ALA A 536 -7.33 -7.72 -30.03
C ALA A 536 -7.97 -8.69 -29.03
N PHE A 537 -9.28 -8.56 -28.79
CA PHE A 537 -10.04 -9.49 -27.95
C PHE A 537 -10.06 -10.91 -28.54
N GLU A 538 -10.33 -11.05 -29.84
CA GLU A 538 -10.31 -12.35 -30.52
C GLU A 538 -8.89 -12.94 -30.59
N ALA A 539 -7.84 -12.13 -30.72
CA ALA A 539 -6.45 -12.59 -30.66
C ALA A 539 -6.14 -13.23 -29.29
N ILE A 540 -6.56 -12.58 -28.19
CA ILE A 540 -6.42 -13.14 -26.83
C ILE A 540 -7.19 -14.46 -26.71
N ARG A 541 -8.46 -14.48 -27.13
CA ARG A 541 -9.31 -15.68 -27.04
C ARG A 541 -8.71 -16.84 -27.85
N ASN A 542 -8.40 -16.62 -29.12
CA ASN A 542 -7.95 -17.67 -30.02
C ASN A 542 -6.54 -18.14 -29.65
N GLY A 543 -5.68 -17.24 -29.19
CA GLY A 543 -4.39 -17.59 -28.60
C GLY A 543 -4.55 -18.52 -27.40
N MET A 544 -5.43 -18.18 -26.45
CA MET A 544 -5.74 -19.00 -25.28
C MET A 544 -6.29 -20.38 -25.66
N LEU A 545 -7.28 -20.45 -26.57
CA LEU A 545 -7.88 -21.70 -27.04
C LEU A 545 -6.83 -22.61 -27.69
N THR A 546 -6.03 -22.06 -28.61
CA THR A 546 -5.02 -22.82 -29.36
C THR A 546 -3.93 -23.37 -28.46
N LYS A 547 -3.37 -22.52 -27.59
CA LYS A 547 -2.29 -22.88 -26.68
C LYS A 547 -2.73 -23.96 -25.70
N LEU A 548 -3.88 -23.77 -25.04
CA LEU A 548 -4.41 -24.77 -24.11
C LEU A 548 -4.86 -26.03 -24.84
N ASP A 549 -5.35 -25.94 -26.09
CA ASP A 549 -5.71 -27.15 -26.85
C ASP A 549 -4.52 -28.07 -27.11
N ALA A 550 -3.38 -27.50 -27.47
CA ALA A 550 -2.15 -28.25 -27.67
C ALA A 550 -1.67 -28.92 -26.37
N ILE A 551 -1.70 -28.20 -25.25
CA ILE A 551 -1.21 -28.70 -23.96
C ILE A 551 -2.14 -29.74 -23.35
N PHE A 552 -3.45 -29.50 -23.32
CA PHE A 552 -4.40 -30.49 -22.81
C PHE A 552 -4.40 -31.77 -23.63
N THR A 553 -4.14 -31.70 -24.93
CA THR A 553 -4.01 -32.91 -25.77
C THR A 553 -2.85 -33.79 -25.30
N ARG A 554 -1.72 -33.20 -24.90
CA ARG A 554 -0.57 -33.93 -24.36
C ARG A 554 -0.82 -34.47 -22.96
N ILE A 555 -1.35 -33.62 -22.08
CA ILE A 555 -1.71 -34.00 -20.70
C ILE A 555 -2.65 -35.20 -20.72
N LEU A 556 -3.72 -35.15 -21.53
CA LEU A 556 -4.70 -36.23 -21.62
C LEU A 556 -4.19 -37.48 -22.35
N ALA A 557 -3.14 -37.36 -23.16
CA ALA A 557 -2.44 -38.51 -23.74
C ALA A 557 -1.53 -39.23 -22.72
N GLY A 558 -1.32 -38.64 -21.54
CA GLY A 558 -0.44 -39.19 -20.51
C GLY A 558 1.04 -38.87 -20.72
N ASP A 559 1.37 -37.84 -21.52
CA ASP A 559 2.74 -37.34 -21.64
C ASP A 559 3.28 -36.95 -20.25
N ASP A 560 4.57 -37.21 -20.01
CA ASP A 560 5.24 -36.78 -18.78
C ASP A 560 5.37 -35.25 -18.69
N ALA A 561 5.66 -34.77 -17.47
CA ALA A 561 5.73 -33.34 -17.19
C ALA A 561 6.80 -32.63 -18.04
N GLU A 562 7.97 -33.25 -18.24
CA GLU A 562 9.06 -32.69 -19.03
C GLU A 562 8.64 -32.45 -20.48
N THR A 563 7.98 -33.44 -21.09
CA THR A 563 7.46 -33.35 -22.47
C THR A 563 6.40 -32.26 -22.60
N VAL A 564 5.48 -32.17 -21.64
CA VAL A 564 4.43 -31.14 -21.64
C VAL A 564 5.03 -29.73 -21.49
N TYR A 565 5.98 -29.53 -20.57
CA TYR A 565 6.62 -28.23 -20.38
C TYR A 565 7.55 -27.86 -21.53
N ALA A 566 8.22 -28.81 -22.18
CA ALA A 566 8.98 -28.56 -23.40
C ALA A 566 8.07 -28.06 -24.54
N ALA A 567 6.90 -28.68 -24.71
CA ALA A 567 5.91 -28.20 -25.68
C ALA A 567 5.35 -26.83 -25.30
N TRP A 568 5.10 -26.58 -24.02
CA TRP A 568 4.66 -25.27 -23.52
C TRP A 568 5.68 -24.17 -23.80
N HIS A 569 6.95 -24.43 -23.57
CA HIS A 569 8.02 -23.50 -23.88
C HIS A 569 8.08 -23.18 -25.38
N GLU A 570 8.05 -24.21 -26.24
CA GLU A 570 8.13 -24.01 -27.69
C GLU A 570 6.95 -23.21 -28.24
N ILE A 571 5.72 -23.50 -27.78
CA ILE A 571 4.51 -22.80 -28.22
C ILE A 571 4.53 -21.30 -27.89
N ASN A 572 5.21 -20.91 -26.80
CA ASN A 572 5.20 -19.54 -26.28
C ASN A 572 6.51 -18.78 -26.54
N LYS A 573 7.48 -19.39 -27.23
CA LYS A 573 8.82 -18.82 -27.45
C LYS A 573 8.78 -17.42 -28.06
N ASP A 574 7.96 -17.22 -29.09
CA ASP A 574 7.86 -15.93 -29.78
C ASP A 574 7.15 -14.88 -28.92
N ASP A 575 6.14 -15.28 -28.13
CA ASP A 575 5.44 -14.39 -27.21
C ASP A 575 6.37 -13.92 -26.07
N VAL A 576 7.25 -14.80 -25.57
CA VAL A 576 8.30 -14.45 -24.59
C VAL A 576 9.34 -13.52 -25.21
N ALA A 577 9.78 -13.80 -26.45
CA ALA A 577 10.73 -12.93 -27.16
C ALA A 577 10.15 -11.52 -27.36
N PHE A 578 8.89 -11.41 -27.75
CA PHE A 578 8.18 -10.14 -27.87
C PHE A 578 8.09 -9.40 -26.53
N ALA A 579 7.73 -10.12 -25.45
CA ALA A 579 7.65 -9.55 -24.11
C ALA A 579 9.00 -8.98 -23.64
N ARG A 580 10.10 -9.71 -23.86
CA ARG A 580 11.46 -9.25 -23.53
C ARG A 580 11.88 -8.01 -24.33
N ALA A 581 11.54 -7.97 -25.62
CA ALA A 581 11.80 -6.82 -26.47
C ALA A 581 11.07 -5.58 -25.94
N ARG A 582 9.75 -5.69 -25.69
CA ARG A 582 8.92 -4.62 -25.10
C ARG A 582 9.45 -4.14 -23.74
N HIS A 583 9.83 -5.06 -22.87
CA HIS A 583 10.36 -4.73 -21.54
C HIS A 583 11.62 -3.87 -21.61
N SER A 584 12.46 -4.10 -22.63
CA SER A 584 13.74 -3.42 -22.82
C SER A 584 13.63 -2.10 -23.60
N GLU A 585 12.44 -1.74 -24.10
CA GLU A 585 12.25 -0.49 -24.85
C GLU A 585 12.48 0.74 -23.94
N PRO A 586 13.09 1.83 -24.43
CA PRO A 586 13.14 3.10 -23.70
C PRO A 586 11.75 3.63 -23.33
N ALA A 587 11.69 4.57 -22.39
CA ALA A 587 10.45 5.29 -22.06
C ALA A 587 9.89 6.01 -23.29
N ALA A 588 8.57 6.00 -23.47
CA ALA A 588 7.92 6.56 -24.65
C ALA A 588 7.77 8.10 -24.60
N PHE A 589 8.07 8.73 -23.46
CA PHE A 589 7.93 10.17 -23.27
C PHE A 589 9.19 10.95 -23.68
N ALA A 590 9.02 12.00 -24.48
CA ALA A 590 10.05 12.99 -24.75
C ALA A 590 10.07 14.02 -23.61
N PRO A 591 11.19 14.18 -22.87
CA PRO A 591 11.26 15.15 -21.78
C PRO A 591 10.86 16.56 -22.23
N HIS A 592 10.23 17.32 -21.34
CA HIS A 592 10.02 18.76 -21.52
C HIS A 592 11.32 19.44 -21.93
N ASP A 593 11.22 20.51 -22.73
CA ASP A 593 12.37 21.29 -23.23
C ASP A 593 13.41 21.51 -22.11
N PRO A 594 14.53 20.76 -22.11
CA PRO A 594 15.52 20.79 -21.04
C PRO A 594 16.09 22.20 -20.81
N GLN A 595 16.02 23.02 -21.86
CA GLN A 595 16.50 24.38 -21.90
C GLN A 595 15.69 25.30 -20.95
N LEU A 596 14.39 25.04 -20.76
CA LEU A 596 13.54 25.84 -19.86
C LEU A 596 13.94 25.71 -18.38
N LEU A 597 14.31 24.50 -17.95
CA LEU A 597 14.75 24.25 -16.57
C LEU A 597 16.16 24.79 -16.34
N SER A 598 17.06 24.55 -17.29
CA SER A 598 18.43 25.07 -17.28
C SER A 598 18.46 26.60 -17.22
N ASP A 599 17.66 27.28 -18.04
CA ASP A 599 17.59 28.76 -18.06
C ASP A 599 17.05 29.32 -16.74
N ALA A 600 16.06 28.65 -16.15
CA ALA A 600 15.50 29.04 -14.87
C ALA A 600 16.47 28.82 -13.71
N ALA A 601 17.25 27.74 -13.73
CA ALA A 601 18.33 27.49 -12.78
C ALA A 601 19.44 28.54 -12.92
N ALA A 602 19.88 28.85 -14.15
CA ALA A 602 20.86 29.90 -14.43
C ALA A 602 20.42 31.29 -13.92
N LYS A 603 19.12 31.62 -14.06
CA LYS A 603 18.54 32.84 -13.50
C LYS A 603 18.59 32.85 -11.96
N ALA A 604 18.28 31.74 -11.31
CA ALA A 604 18.35 31.62 -9.85
C ALA A 604 19.78 31.78 -9.32
N ILE A 605 20.75 31.17 -10.00
CA ILE A 605 22.19 31.33 -9.71
C ILE A 605 22.60 32.80 -9.88
N SER A 606 22.21 33.44 -10.98
CA SER A 606 22.54 34.86 -11.24
C SER A 606 21.91 35.83 -10.24
N GLY A 607 20.76 35.47 -9.64
CA GLY A 607 20.09 36.23 -8.59
C GLY A 607 20.56 35.89 -7.17
N THR A 608 21.52 34.97 -7.00
CA THR A 608 22.12 34.63 -5.72
C THR A 608 22.97 35.81 -5.25
N THR A 609 22.80 36.23 -4.00
CA THR A 609 23.65 37.27 -3.41
C THR A 609 25.07 36.71 -3.26
N ALA A 610 25.94 37.08 -4.20
CA ALA A 610 27.25 36.45 -4.44
C ALA A 610 28.33 36.70 -3.36
N GLY A 611 28.00 37.21 -2.18
CA GLY A 611 28.97 37.45 -1.12
C GLY A 611 28.81 36.44 0.00
N THR A 612 29.70 35.45 0.13
CA THR A 612 29.79 34.63 1.35
C THR A 612 30.15 35.55 2.52
N THR A 613 29.25 35.73 3.48
CA THR A 613 29.55 36.48 4.70
C THR A 613 29.85 35.50 5.84
N SER A 614 31.06 35.56 6.38
CA SER A 614 31.43 34.89 7.63
C SER A 614 31.02 35.76 8.82
N GLY A 615 30.39 35.17 9.85
CA GLY A 615 30.24 35.85 11.14
C GLY A 615 31.61 36.05 11.79
N ALA A 616 32.04 37.30 11.94
CA ALA A 616 33.41 37.66 12.33
C ALA A 616 33.91 37.04 13.66
N ALA A 617 35.17 36.58 13.65
CA ALA A 617 36.03 36.43 14.82
C ALA A 617 37.40 37.09 14.52
N ASP A 618 37.81 37.98 15.42
CA ASP A 618 39.07 38.74 15.55
C ASP A 618 39.62 39.57 14.38
N GLU A 619 39.47 40.89 14.52
CA GLU A 619 40.34 41.89 13.88
C GLU A 619 41.76 41.78 14.47
N THR A 620 42.65 40.98 13.87
CA THR A 620 44.12 41.20 13.87
C THR A 620 44.86 40.21 12.96
N SER A 621 44.70 40.32 11.65
CA SER A 621 45.80 40.04 10.70
C SER A 621 45.49 40.64 9.33
N GLY A 622 46.52 41.22 8.73
CA GLY A 622 46.41 42.16 7.62
C GLY A 622 45.95 41.60 6.29
N ALA A 623 45.48 42.55 5.48
CA ALA A 623 45.06 42.46 4.09
C ALA A 623 45.80 41.42 3.23
N ALA A 624 45.04 40.45 2.73
CA ALA A 624 45.33 39.73 1.49
C ALA A 624 44.00 39.33 0.82
N ASP A 625 43.66 40.03 -0.26
CA ASP A 625 42.86 39.59 -1.43
C ASP A 625 41.79 38.49 -1.22
N GLU A 626 40.67 38.82 -0.55
CA GLU A 626 39.55 37.89 -0.27
C GLU A 626 38.46 37.86 -1.35
N THR A 627 38.79 37.60 -2.62
CA THR A 627 37.76 37.42 -3.66
C THR A 627 37.82 36.10 -4.43
N SER A 628 38.62 35.12 -3.98
CA SER A 628 38.68 33.81 -4.67
C SER A 628 38.85 32.55 -3.78
N GLY A 629 38.88 32.65 -2.45
CA GLY A 629 39.30 31.53 -1.59
C GLY A 629 38.21 30.74 -0.83
N ALA A 630 36.97 31.24 -0.74
CA ALA A 630 36.00 30.63 0.19
C ALA A 630 35.34 29.34 -0.31
N ALA A 631 35.25 29.10 -1.63
CA ALA A 631 34.56 27.93 -2.19
C ALA A 631 35.40 26.64 -2.11
N ASP A 632 36.72 26.75 -1.96
CA ASP A 632 37.69 25.67 -2.20
C ASP A 632 38.31 25.09 -0.90
N ASP A 633 37.73 25.36 0.28
CA ASP A 633 38.19 24.73 1.53
C ASP A 633 37.82 23.24 1.54
N PRO A 634 38.77 22.31 1.33
CA PRO A 634 38.48 20.88 1.27
C PRO A 634 38.01 20.33 2.63
N GLN A 635 38.24 21.09 3.71
CA GLN A 635 37.81 20.75 5.06
C GLN A 635 36.46 21.35 5.42
N ARG A 636 35.80 22.13 4.56
CA ARG A 636 34.43 22.60 4.82
C ARG A 636 33.42 21.48 4.57
N LEU A 637 32.35 21.41 5.37
CA LEU A 637 31.17 20.60 5.05
C LEU A 637 30.05 21.52 4.54
N ASP A 638 29.40 21.13 3.45
CA ASP A 638 28.34 21.92 2.83
C ASP A 638 26.94 21.39 3.18
N LEU A 639 26.20 22.21 3.93
CA LEU A 639 24.86 21.95 4.44
C LEU A 639 23.83 22.76 3.65
N VAL A 640 22.77 22.10 3.16
CA VAL A 640 21.66 22.71 2.43
C VAL A 640 20.38 22.62 3.25
N VAL A 641 19.67 23.74 3.40
CA VAL A 641 18.35 23.77 4.04
C VAL A 641 17.33 24.55 3.21
N HIS A 642 16.17 23.93 2.98
CA HIS A 642 15.05 24.54 2.25
C HIS A 642 14.03 25.15 3.22
N VAL A 643 13.88 26.48 3.19
CA VAL A 643 12.99 27.21 4.12
C VAL A 643 11.62 27.54 3.52
N GLY A 644 11.41 27.25 2.23
CA GLY A 644 10.12 27.47 1.57
C GLY A 644 9.72 28.95 1.49
N GLU A 645 8.42 29.21 1.51
CA GLU A 645 7.85 30.57 1.33
C GLU A 645 7.80 31.38 2.63
N GLN A 646 7.89 30.73 3.80
CA GLN A 646 7.73 31.34 5.13
C GLN A 646 9.06 31.88 5.71
N GLY A 647 10.01 32.23 4.83
CA GLY A 647 11.41 32.57 5.10
C GLY A 647 11.73 32.89 6.57
N ARG A 648 11.41 34.10 7.04
CA ARG A 648 11.82 34.58 8.36
C ARG A 648 11.27 33.78 9.55
N GLU A 649 10.00 33.37 9.54
CA GLU A 649 9.39 32.66 10.67
C GLU A 649 10.04 31.29 10.88
N ARG A 650 10.29 30.55 9.79
CA ARG A 650 10.97 29.24 9.86
C ARG A 650 12.44 29.36 10.21
N LEU A 651 13.10 30.43 9.75
CA LEU A 651 14.50 30.72 10.11
C LEU A 651 14.66 30.89 11.62
N GLU A 652 13.79 31.71 12.23
CA GLU A 652 13.84 32.03 13.66
C GLU A 652 13.35 30.87 14.56
N GLN A 653 12.37 30.09 14.10
CA GLN A 653 11.81 28.98 14.88
C GLN A 653 12.69 27.73 14.88
N GLY A 654 13.35 27.42 13.76
CA GLY A 654 13.98 26.12 13.50
C GLY A 654 15.45 26.22 13.17
N LEU A 655 15.73 26.88 12.03
CA LEU A 655 17.02 26.82 11.36
C LEU A 655 18.18 27.27 12.25
N ILE A 656 18.07 28.45 12.88
CA ILE A 656 19.18 29.02 13.64
C ILE A 656 19.63 28.06 14.74
N ARG A 657 18.67 27.41 15.40
CA ARG A 657 18.98 26.43 16.46
C ARG A 657 19.61 25.17 15.89
N MET A 658 19.04 24.63 14.82
CA MET A 658 19.58 23.44 14.16
C MET A 658 21.04 23.66 13.72
N VAL A 659 21.31 24.75 12.99
CA VAL A 659 22.65 25.07 12.50
C VAL A 659 23.59 25.47 13.65
N GLY A 660 23.10 26.14 14.69
CA GLY A 660 23.89 26.44 15.88
C GLY A 660 24.39 25.16 16.57
N THR A 661 23.50 24.18 16.79
CA THR A 661 23.90 22.88 17.35
C THR A 661 24.84 22.11 16.43
N ALA A 662 24.60 22.17 15.11
CA ALA A 662 25.47 21.56 14.11
C ALA A 662 26.89 22.15 14.16
N SER A 663 27.00 23.48 14.20
CA SER A 663 28.29 24.19 14.24
C SER A 663 29.04 23.96 15.54
N ALA A 664 28.34 23.81 16.66
CA ALA A 664 28.96 23.52 17.96
C ALA A 664 29.50 22.09 18.04
N ALA A 665 28.83 21.13 17.40
CA ALA A 665 29.24 19.72 17.38
C ALA A 665 30.26 19.37 16.28
N SER A 666 30.33 20.17 15.22
CA SER A 666 31.16 19.88 14.04
C SER A 666 32.66 20.13 14.29
N SER A 667 33.50 19.19 13.86
CA SER A 667 34.96 19.37 13.82
C SER A 667 35.44 20.17 12.60
N ARG A 668 34.55 20.43 11.64
CA ARG A 668 34.81 21.09 10.36
C ARG A 668 34.03 22.40 10.23
N PRO A 669 34.55 23.42 9.53
CA PRO A 669 33.78 24.60 9.18
C PRO A 669 32.50 24.23 8.40
N ILE A 670 31.39 24.94 8.66
CA ILE A 670 30.11 24.70 7.98
C ILE A 670 29.87 25.78 6.92
N GLY A 671 29.65 25.34 5.69
CA GLY A 671 29.04 26.13 4.61
C GLY A 671 27.54 25.88 4.57
N LEU A 672 26.73 26.88 4.94
CA LEU A 672 25.27 26.80 4.89
C LEU A 672 24.72 27.45 3.62
N THR A 673 24.06 26.65 2.78
CA THR A 673 23.21 27.13 1.70
C THR A 673 21.74 27.10 2.11
N VAL A 674 21.10 28.27 2.15
CA VAL A 674 19.66 28.41 2.41
C VAL A 674 18.91 28.63 1.10
N ILE A 675 18.01 27.71 0.77
CA ILE A 675 17.12 27.84 -0.39
C ILE A 675 15.80 28.45 0.05
N SER A 676 15.47 29.61 -0.52
CA SER A 676 14.28 30.37 -0.19
C SER A 676 13.35 30.54 -1.40
N ARG A 677 12.06 30.30 -1.16
CA ARG A 677 10.94 30.64 -2.07
C ARG A 677 10.17 31.87 -1.59
N ALA A 678 10.67 32.56 -0.56
CA ALA A 678 10.01 33.75 0.00
C ALA A 678 10.11 34.93 -0.98
N LYS A 679 9.01 35.67 -1.14
CA LYS A 679 8.98 36.87 -1.99
C LYS A 679 9.88 37.97 -1.46
N GLU A 680 9.98 38.08 -0.13
CA GLU A 680 10.95 38.95 0.52
C GLU A 680 12.28 38.20 0.61
N PRO A 681 13.39 38.79 0.10
CA PRO A 681 14.71 38.18 0.20
C PRO A 681 15.08 37.89 1.65
N VAL A 682 15.67 36.73 1.90
CA VAL A 682 16.29 36.44 3.19
C VAL A 682 17.57 37.28 3.29
N ASP A 683 17.65 38.13 4.32
CA ASP A 683 18.85 38.94 4.59
C ASP A 683 20.00 38.03 5.04
N GLN A 684 20.97 37.87 4.14
CA GLN A 684 22.14 37.03 4.34
C GLN A 684 23.05 37.55 5.45
N ALA A 685 23.25 38.87 5.54
CA ALA A 685 24.11 39.46 6.55
C ALA A 685 23.49 39.31 7.95
N TRP A 686 22.18 39.50 8.05
CA TRP A 686 21.43 39.23 9.29
C TRP A 686 21.55 37.77 9.72
N LEU A 687 21.42 36.82 8.80
CA LEU A 687 21.50 35.39 9.11
C LEU A 687 22.93 34.99 9.52
N ALA A 688 23.96 35.46 8.80
CA ALA A 688 25.35 35.23 9.16
C ALA A 688 25.70 35.81 10.54
N GLY A 689 25.16 36.98 10.89
CA GLY A 689 25.33 37.57 12.23
C GLY A 689 24.69 36.76 13.36
N ARG A 690 23.77 35.83 13.06
CA ARG A 690 23.16 34.91 14.04
C ARG A 690 23.83 33.53 14.11
N LEU A 691 24.77 33.25 13.19
CA LEU A 691 25.45 31.97 13.05
C LEU A 691 26.97 32.22 12.97
N PRO A 692 27.62 32.60 14.10
CA PRO A 692 29.05 32.87 14.10
C PRO A 692 29.83 31.61 13.71
N GLY A 693 30.90 31.78 12.91
CA GLY A 693 31.71 30.65 12.42
C GLY A 693 31.09 29.84 11.27
N VAL A 694 29.89 30.18 10.80
CA VAL A 694 29.24 29.54 9.64
C VAL A 694 29.32 30.45 8.43
N THR A 695 29.73 29.91 7.28
CA THR A 695 29.67 30.62 6.00
C THR A 695 28.27 30.48 5.43
N VAL A 696 27.56 31.59 5.23
CA VAL A 696 26.16 31.55 4.75
C VAL A 696 26.10 31.95 3.28
N ARG A 697 25.32 31.20 2.48
CA ARG A 697 24.88 31.49 1.11
C ARG A 697 23.35 31.43 1.06
N VAL A 698 22.69 32.41 0.44
CA VAL A 698 21.24 32.43 0.25
C VAL A 698 20.91 32.34 -1.23
N LEU A 699 20.20 31.28 -1.62
CA LEU A 699 19.75 31.05 -2.99
C LEU A 699 18.24 31.26 -3.10
N SER A 700 17.84 32.15 -4.02
CA SER A 700 16.43 32.45 -4.26
C SER A 700 15.90 31.66 -5.46
N THR A 701 14.89 30.81 -5.24
CA THR A 701 14.22 30.00 -6.28
C THR A 701 12.79 30.47 -6.56
N VAL A 702 12.41 31.69 -6.17
CA VAL A 702 11.00 32.16 -6.20
C VAL A 702 10.28 31.86 -7.51
N ASP A 703 10.92 32.13 -8.66
CA ASP A 703 10.31 31.97 -10.00
C ASP A 703 10.50 30.56 -10.61
N LEU A 704 11.25 29.68 -9.96
CA LEU A 704 11.70 28.42 -10.55
C LEU A 704 10.54 27.42 -10.73
N GLY A 705 10.23 27.08 -11.98
CA GLY A 705 9.23 26.06 -12.32
C GLY A 705 7.77 26.47 -12.05
N GLU A 706 7.45 27.76 -11.97
CA GLU A 706 6.07 28.25 -11.74
C GLU A 706 5.08 27.83 -12.86
N SER A 707 5.58 27.52 -14.06
CA SER A 707 4.78 26.99 -15.18
C SER A 707 4.61 25.47 -15.16
N LEU A 708 5.35 24.74 -14.31
CA LEU A 708 5.34 23.28 -14.29
C LEU A 708 4.13 22.76 -13.54
N GLN A 709 3.38 21.88 -14.21
CA GLN A 709 2.20 21.25 -13.66
C GLN A 709 2.34 19.74 -13.69
N GLN A 710 1.83 19.12 -12.63
CA GLN A 710 1.62 17.69 -12.56
C GLN A 710 0.46 17.27 -13.48
N PRO A 711 0.30 15.96 -13.73
CA PRO A 711 -0.75 15.40 -14.60
C PRO A 711 -2.18 15.75 -14.16
N ASN A 712 -2.33 16.02 -12.87
CA ASN A 712 -3.59 16.36 -12.22
C ASN A 712 -3.89 17.88 -12.24
N GLY A 713 -3.07 18.69 -12.92
CA GLY A 713 -3.17 20.15 -13.00
C GLY A 713 -2.68 20.90 -11.76
N LYS A 714 -2.14 20.22 -10.75
CA LYS A 714 -1.53 20.87 -9.58
C LYS A 714 -0.10 21.30 -9.89
N PRO A 715 0.39 22.39 -9.28
CA PRO A 715 1.80 22.75 -9.37
C PRO A 715 2.71 21.63 -8.84
N VAL A 716 3.90 21.51 -9.42
CA VAL A 716 4.97 20.66 -8.86
C VAL A 716 5.37 21.17 -7.47
N SER A 717 5.72 20.26 -6.56
CA SER A 717 6.23 20.61 -5.24
C SER A 717 7.51 21.46 -5.39
N LYS A 718 7.47 22.71 -4.91
CA LYS A 718 8.60 23.65 -5.00
C LYS A 718 9.86 23.10 -4.34
N ARG A 719 9.72 22.47 -3.16
CA ARG A 719 10.84 21.82 -2.46
C ARG A 719 11.40 20.67 -3.28
N ASP A 720 10.54 19.80 -3.80
CA ASP A 720 11.02 18.61 -4.52
C ASP A 720 11.74 19.00 -5.80
N LEU A 721 11.23 20.03 -6.50
CA LEU A 721 11.91 20.62 -7.65
C LEU A 721 13.27 21.22 -7.27
N ASP A 722 13.32 22.08 -6.26
CA ASP A 722 14.55 22.74 -5.84
C ASP A 722 15.63 21.75 -5.40
N VAL A 723 15.26 20.73 -4.63
CA VAL A 723 16.20 19.70 -4.16
C VAL A 723 16.66 18.80 -5.31
N SER A 724 15.80 18.51 -6.28
CA SER A 724 16.18 17.72 -7.47
C SER A 724 17.11 18.50 -8.41
N LEU A 725 17.10 19.83 -8.34
CA LEU A 725 17.92 20.73 -9.16
C LEU A 725 19.23 21.15 -8.47
N LEU A 726 19.55 20.65 -7.28
CA LEU A 726 20.82 20.95 -6.61
C LEU A 726 22.08 20.71 -7.47
N PRO A 727 22.16 19.66 -8.32
CA PRO A 727 23.32 19.47 -9.19
C PRO A 727 23.61 20.69 -10.08
N ASP A 728 22.56 21.39 -10.51
CA ASP A 728 22.63 22.55 -11.40
C ASP A 728 22.67 23.87 -10.61
N LEU A 729 21.94 23.96 -9.50
CA LEU A 729 21.88 25.17 -8.65
C LEU A 729 23.17 25.42 -7.86
N LEU A 730 23.97 24.36 -7.62
CA LEU A 730 25.23 24.42 -6.88
C LEU A 730 26.35 23.77 -7.73
N PRO A 731 26.70 24.39 -8.88
CA PRO A 731 27.65 23.81 -9.82
C PRO A 731 29.09 23.79 -9.28
N ASP A 732 29.36 24.62 -8.26
CA ASP A 732 30.65 24.75 -7.58
C ASP A 732 30.85 23.75 -6.44
N LEU A 733 29.81 22.98 -6.07
CA LEU A 733 29.87 21.99 -5.00
C LEU A 733 29.75 20.57 -5.55
N ASP A 734 30.61 19.69 -5.06
CA ASP A 734 30.60 18.27 -5.43
C ASP A 734 29.75 17.42 -4.51
N ARG A 735 29.57 17.82 -3.25
CA ARG A 735 28.84 17.06 -2.24
C ARG A 735 28.09 17.98 -1.30
N VAL A 736 26.86 17.61 -0.94
CA VAL A 736 26.04 18.37 0.02
C VAL A 736 25.26 17.47 0.95
N LEU A 737 25.09 17.90 2.20
CA LEU A 737 24.16 17.31 3.15
C LEU A 737 22.88 18.16 3.19
N VAL A 738 21.72 17.58 2.92
CA VAL A 738 20.42 18.24 2.97
C VAL A 738 19.69 17.86 4.26
N LEU A 739 19.41 18.85 5.11
CA LEU A 739 18.68 18.68 6.36
C LEU A 739 17.42 19.55 6.44
N SER A 740 16.52 19.18 7.35
CA SER A 740 15.37 20.00 7.74
C SER A 740 15.76 20.99 8.84
N GLY A 741 15.15 22.18 8.84
CA GLY A 741 15.32 23.16 9.93
C GLY A 741 14.69 22.72 11.26
N ASP A 742 13.88 21.66 11.25
CA ASP A 742 13.16 21.14 12.42
C ASP A 742 13.95 20.03 13.14
N ALA A 743 15.26 20.18 13.26
CA ALA A 743 16.17 19.17 13.81
C ALA A 743 17.15 19.73 14.85
N ILE A 744 17.75 18.83 15.63
CA ILE A 744 18.86 19.11 16.55
C ILE A 744 19.99 18.13 16.24
N VAL A 745 21.20 18.66 16.16
CA VAL A 745 22.42 17.90 15.93
C VAL A 745 23.14 17.71 17.26
N GLN A 746 23.51 16.48 17.57
CA GLN A 746 24.30 16.11 18.77
C GLN A 746 25.67 15.55 18.37
N GLY A 747 25.74 14.87 17.22
CA GLY A 747 26.97 14.32 16.67
C GLY A 747 27.74 15.27 15.78
N ASP A 748 29.01 14.97 15.57
CA ASP A 748 29.84 15.66 14.58
C ASP A 748 29.40 15.31 13.15
N LEU A 749 28.80 16.28 12.44
CA LEU A 749 28.26 16.10 11.08
C LEU A 749 29.31 15.65 10.07
N SER A 750 30.61 15.84 10.33
CA SER A 750 31.66 15.33 9.45
C SER A 750 31.54 13.82 9.26
N ALA A 751 31.18 13.05 10.30
CA ALA A 751 30.98 11.61 10.20
C ALA A 751 29.85 11.22 9.23
N LEU A 752 28.78 12.02 9.19
CA LEU A 752 27.69 11.82 8.23
C LEU A 752 28.05 12.33 6.84
N TYR A 753 28.74 13.46 6.73
CA TYR A 753 29.16 14.06 5.45
C TYR A 753 30.22 13.22 4.72
N ASP A 754 31.12 12.59 5.48
CA ASP A 754 32.21 11.74 4.98
C ASP A 754 31.80 10.27 4.85
N LEU A 755 30.51 9.97 4.99
CA LEU A 755 29.98 8.64 4.74
C LEU A 755 30.40 8.17 3.33
N ASP A 756 30.97 6.98 3.28
CA ASP A 756 31.39 6.38 2.01
C ASP A 756 30.16 5.99 1.19
N LEU A 757 30.01 6.65 0.04
CA LEU A 757 28.90 6.39 -0.86
C LEU A 757 29.20 5.21 -1.81
N GLY A 758 30.46 4.79 -1.93
CA GLY A 758 30.88 3.83 -2.94
C GLY A 758 30.46 4.30 -4.34
N GLU A 759 29.74 3.44 -5.07
CA GLU A 759 29.19 3.73 -6.39
C GLU A 759 27.84 4.49 -6.35
N HIS A 760 27.28 4.71 -5.17
CA HIS A 760 25.97 5.36 -5.03
C HIS A 760 26.06 6.88 -5.14
N ARG A 761 24.99 7.51 -5.63
CA ARG A 761 24.91 8.98 -5.73
C ARG A 761 24.37 9.67 -4.49
N PHE A 762 23.83 8.92 -3.55
CA PHE A 762 23.32 9.49 -2.31
C PHE A 762 23.24 8.48 -1.17
N ALA A 763 23.17 9.02 0.04
CA ALA A 763 22.72 8.30 1.22
C ALA A 763 21.35 8.79 1.69
N ALA A 764 20.48 7.86 2.09
CA ALA A 764 19.15 8.18 2.63
C ALA A 764 18.69 7.17 3.69
N PRO A 765 17.90 7.59 4.70
CA PRO A 765 17.37 6.69 5.72
C PRO A 765 16.30 5.75 5.17
N THR A 766 16.30 4.50 5.65
CA THR A 766 15.28 3.51 5.31
C THR A 766 13.92 3.85 5.95
N THR A 767 12.84 3.67 5.20
CA THR A 767 11.48 3.83 5.72
C THR A 767 11.10 2.65 6.61
N ARG A 768 10.99 2.90 7.92
CA ARG A 768 10.67 1.85 8.92
C ARG A 768 9.17 1.56 9.10
N THR A 769 8.33 1.94 8.15
CA THR A 769 6.88 1.65 8.23
C THR A 769 6.53 0.45 7.36
N VAL A 770 5.71 -0.47 7.86
CA VAL A 770 5.23 -1.64 7.09
C VAL A 770 4.54 -1.21 5.79
N LYS A 771 3.66 -0.18 5.87
CA LYS A 771 2.89 0.31 4.71
C LYS A 771 3.74 1.04 3.67
N GLY A 772 4.91 1.51 4.05
CA GLY A 772 5.79 2.30 3.20
C GLY A 772 7.12 1.63 2.92
N ARG A 773 7.28 0.32 3.14
CA ARG A 773 8.57 -0.37 2.97
C ARG A 773 8.94 -0.59 1.51
N SER A 774 7.97 -0.86 0.63
CA SER A 774 8.21 -1.27 -0.76
C SER A 774 8.42 -0.08 -1.70
N GLY A 775 9.56 -0.10 -2.42
CA GLY A 775 9.89 0.84 -3.48
C GLY A 775 8.94 0.74 -4.68
N PHE A 776 8.62 -0.47 -5.12
CA PHE A 776 7.67 -0.65 -6.22
C PHE A 776 6.23 -0.29 -5.83
N ALA A 777 5.80 -0.53 -4.59
CA ALA A 777 4.50 -0.07 -4.13
C ALA A 777 4.38 1.46 -4.21
N LEU A 778 5.48 2.18 -3.93
CA LEU A 778 5.57 3.62 -4.09
C LEU A 778 5.40 4.03 -5.57
N ILE A 779 6.13 3.40 -6.49
CA ILE A 779 6.03 3.66 -7.94
C ILE A 779 4.65 3.29 -8.49
N HIS A 780 4.08 2.15 -8.09
CA HIS A 780 2.75 1.72 -8.51
C HIS A 780 1.66 2.67 -7.99
N ALA A 781 1.82 3.19 -6.77
CA ALA A 781 0.96 4.23 -6.25
C ALA A 781 1.06 5.51 -7.08
N ALA A 782 2.26 5.90 -7.53
CA ALA A 782 2.43 7.02 -8.46
C ALA A 782 1.73 6.79 -9.80
N ALA A 783 1.95 5.64 -10.44
CA ALA A 783 1.26 5.26 -11.67
C ALA A 783 -0.28 5.28 -11.51
N ASN A 784 -0.80 4.81 -10.37
CA ASN A 784 -2.22 4.83 -10.07
C ASN A 784 -2.81 6.25 -9.93
N ARG A 785 -2.01 7.28 -9.63
CA ARG A 785 -2.48 8.68 -9.55
C ARG A 785 -2.74 9.29 -10.92
N LEU A 786 -2.25 8.68 -12.00
CA LEU A 786 -2.43 9.16 -13.38
C LEU A 786 -3.83 8.95 -13.94
N ARG A 787 -4.66 8.14 -13.26
CA ARG A 787 -6.09 7.92 -13.53
C ARG A 787 -6.42 7.48 -14.95
N ASP A 788 -6.64 8.44 -15.84
CA ASP A 788 -7.08 8.22 -17.21
C ASP A 788 -5.90 8.19 -18.19
N ARG A 789 -4.69 8.58 -17.75
CA ARG A 789 -3.46 8.49 -18.54
C ARG A 789 -2.84 7.11 -18.40
N THR A 790 -3.52 6.11 -18.96
CA THR A 790 -3.21 4.69 -18.81
C THR A 790 -1.88 4.30 -19.45
N GLU A 791 -1.56 4.85 -20.62
CA GLU A 791 -0.29 4.61 -21.32
C GLU A 791 0.92 5.09 -20.51
N LEU A 792 0.85 6.30 -19.95
CA LEU A 792 1.90 6.81 -19.06
C LEU A 792 2.03 5.98 -17.77
N ALA A 793 0.91 5.52 -17.21
CA ALA A 793 0.95 4.66 -16.03
C ALA A 793 1.61 3.30 -16.31
N ALA A 794 1.34 2.73 -17.48
CA ALA A 794 2.01 1.52 -17.97
C ALA A 794 3.51 1.77 -18.19
N ASP A 795 3.86 2.85 -18.88
CA ASP A 795 5.24 3.21 -19.19
C ASP A 795 6.09 3.42 -17.92
N LEU A 796 5.54 4.10 -16.91
CA LEU A 796 6.22 4.29 -15.62
C LEU A 796 6.51 2.96 -14.91
N ARG A 797 5.58 1.99 -14.95
CA ARG A 797 5.80 0.67 -14.33
C ARG A 797 6.82 -0.15 -15.10
N ARG A 798 6.65 -0.22 -16.42
CA ARG A 798 7.52 -0.97 -17.33
C ARG A 798 8.96 -0.51 -17.20
N THR A 799 9.20 0.79 -17.30
CA THR A 799 10.54 1.38 -17.20
C THR A 799 11.14 1.24 -15.80
N ALA A 800 10.32 1.31 -14.74
CA ALA A 800 10.80 1.05 -13.38
C ALA A 800 11.25 -0.41 -13.20
N HIS A 801 10.49 -1.37 -13.71
CA HIS A 801 10.84 -2.81 -13.67
C HIS A 801 11.99 -3.17 -14.61
N GLY A 802 12.12 -2.49 -15.74
CA GLY A 802 13.28 -2.63 -16.62
C GLY A 802 14.56 -2.08 -16.02
N ARG A 803 14.45 -1.15 -15.07
CA ARG A 803 15.60 -0.54 -14.39
C ARG A 803 16.01 -1.27 -13.11
N HIS A 804 15.05 -1.82 -12.37
CA HIS A 804 15.28 -2.46 -11.08
C HIS A 804 14.77 -3.90 -11.11
N ALA A 805 15.67 -4.85 -10.85
CA ALA A 805 15.33 -6.26 -10.96
C ALA A 805 14.30 -6.71 -9.90
N PHE A 806 14.46 -6.27 -8.66
CA PHE A 806 13.66 -6.71 -7.52
C PHE A 806 13.12 -5.51 -6.74
N ASP A 807 12.04 -5.73 -5.98
CA ASP A 807 11.56 -4.70 -5.08
C ASP A 807 12.63 -4.40 -4.02
N PHE A 808 12.64 -3.16 -3.54
CA PHE A 808 13.68 -2.64 -2.66
C PHE A 808 13.05 -1.90 -1.49
N ASP A 809 13.83 -1.72 -0.43
CA ASP A 809 13.39 -0.96 0.72
C ASP A 809 13.40 0.53 0.38
N SER A 810 12.23 1.15 0.44
CA SER A 810 12.09 2.56 0.15
C SER A 810 12.63 3.40 1.31
N TYR A 811 12.96 4.64 1.01
CA TYR A 811 13.67 5.54 1.91
C TYR A 811 12.95 6.87 2.07
N THR A 812 13.34 7.64 3.09
CA THR A 812 12.84 9.00 3.29
C THR A 812 13.82 10.03 2.72
N THR A 813 13.35 11.26 2.54
CA THR A 813 14.18 12.39 2.10
C THR A 813 14.34 13.41 3.23
N ASP A 814 14.28 12.91 4.47
CA ASP A 814 14.36 13.72 5.69
C ASP A 814 15.81 14.15 5.96
N VAL A 815 16.76 13.30 5.60
CA VAL A 815 18.22 13.48 5.63
C VAL A 815 18.74 12.94 4.31
N LEU A 816 19.51 13.72 3.55
CA LEU A 816 20.11 13.26 2.29
C LEU A 816 21.56 13.72 2.21
N LEU A 817 22.49 12.79 2.03
CA LEU A 817 23.83 13.13 1.56
C LEU A 817 23.83 12.93 0.04
N LEU A 818 24.15 13.96 -0.73
CA LEU A 818 24.13 13.92 -2.20
C LEU A 818 25.54 14.12 -2.74
N ASP A 819 25.95 13.23 -3.66
CA ASP A 819 27.08 13.42 -4.57
C ASP A 819 26.58 14.18 -5.80
N LEU A 820 26.72 15.50 -5.77
CA LEU A 820 26.29 16.38 -6.86
C LEU A 820 27.13 16.17 -8.12
N ALA A 821 28.43 15.91 -7.96
CA ALA A 821 29.31 15.63 -9.09
C ALA A 821 28.89 14.36 -9.83
N GLY A 822 28.62 13.28 -9.10
CA GLY A 822 28.11 12.03 -9.67
C GLY A 822 26.72 12.17 -10.28
N LEU A 823 25.81 12.93 -9.65
CA LEU A 823 24.48 13.22 -10.23
C LEU A 823 24.58 14.01 -11.53
N ARG A 824 25.50 14.99 -11.64
CA ARG A 824 25.80 15.69 -12.89
C ARG A 824 26.37 14.74 -13.94
N ALA A 825 27.30 13.86 -13.57
CA ALA A 825 27.90 12.88 -14.47
C ALA A 825 26.87 11.89 -15.04
N ASP A 826 25.84 11.54 -14.26
CA ASP A 826 24.72 10.69 -14.69
C ASP A 826 23.67 11.45 -15.51
N GLY A 827 23.81 12.77 -15.71
CA GLY A 827 22.81 13.61 -16.38
C GLY A 827 21.48 13.66 -15.63
N PHE A 828 21.50 13.55 -14.28
CA PHE A 828 20.30 13.34 -13.47
C PHE A 828 19.22 14.39 -13.72
N THR A 829 19.60 15.67 -13.75
CA THR A 829 18.67 16.79 -13.90
C THR A 829 17.89 16.68 -15.22
N GLU A 830 18.61 16.54 -16.34
CA GLU A 830 18.02 16.46 -17.68
C GLU A 830 17.15 15.21 -17.83
N ALA A 831 17.61 14.07 -17.35
CA ALA A 831 16.94 12.79 -17.55
C ALA A 831 15.72 12.59 -16.64
N PHE A 832 15.75 13.04 -15.39
CA PHE A 832 14.78 12.64 -14.37
C PHE A 832 13.89 13.76 -13.85
N VAL A 833 14.36 15.01 -13.74
CA VAL A 833 13.51 16.11 -13.23
C VAL A 833 12.19 16.28 -14.02
N PRO A 834 12.13 16.06 -15.35
CA PRO A 834 10.87 16.07 -16.10
C PRO A 834 9.80 15.10 -15.55
N TYR A 835 10.20 14.03 -14.87
CA TYR A 835 9.26 13.05 -14.30
C TYR A 835 8.42 13.63 -13.14
N LEU A 836 8.89 14.70 -12.48
CA LEU A 836 8.11 15.44 -11.49
C LEU A 836 6.83 16.03 -12.11
N ALA A 837 6.91 16.52 -13.35
CA ALA A 837 5.80 17.09 -14.09
C ALA A 837 5.01 16.02 -14.85
N GLU A 838 5.68 15.10 -15.54
CA GLU A 838 5.01 14.13 -16.42
C GLU A 838 4.32 13.00 -15.67
N PHE A 839 4.90 12.54 -14.57
CA PHE A 839 4.35 11.45 -13.77
C PHE A 839 3.82 11.93 -12.42
N GLY A 840 4.06 13.20 -12.05
CA GLY A 840 3.67 13.71 -10.74
C GLY A 840 4.41 13.00 -9.61
N LEU A 841 5.68 12.66 -9.82
CA LEU A 841 6.53 12.08 -8.78
C LEU A 841 6.87 13.14 -7.73
N SER A 842 6.92 12.73 -6.47
CA SER A 842 7.62 13.45 -5.40
C SER A 842 9.13 13.20 -5.49
N LEU A 843 9.95 13.97 -4.76
CA LEU A 843 11.40 13.73 -4.68
C LEU A 843 11.72 12.29 -4.26
N ARG A 844 11.01 11.77 -3.26
CA ARG A 844 11.17 10.38 -2.78
C ARG A 844 10.90 9.37 -3.89
N GLU A 845 9.81 9.55 -4.63
CA GLU A 845 9.44 8.69 -5.76
C GLU A 845 10.42 8.81 -6.91
N LEU A 846 10.90 10.02 -7.19
CA LEU A 846 11.87 10.29 -8.23
C LEU A 846 13.20 9.58 -7.94
N LEU A 847 13.72 9.73 -6.72
CA LEU A 847 14.93 9.05 -6.30
C LEU A 847 14.74 7.53 -6.29
N SER A 848 13.55 7.03 -5.89
CA SER A 848 13.21 5.60 -5.93
C SER A 848 13.18 5.06 -7.36
N PHE A 849 12.64 5.83 -8.30
CA PHE A 849 12.69 5.49 -9.71
C PHE A 849 14.13 5.52 -10.25
N TYR A 850 14.92 6.51 -9.81
CA TYR A 850 16.29 6.72 -10.25
C TYR A 850 17.26 5.62 -9.78
N ALA A 851 17.38 5.44 -8.47
CA ALA A 851 18.42 4.60 -7.89
C ALA A 851 17.90 3.23 -7.42
N GLY A 852 16.60 3.08 -7.18
CA GLY A 852 16.04 1.85 -6.63
C GLY A 852 16.75 1.42 -5.35
N PRO A 853 17.35 0.21 -5.29
CA PRO A 853 18.11 -0.23 -4.11
C PRO A 853 19.46 0.50 -3.93
N ASN A 854 20.00 1.14 -4.98
CA ASN A 854 21.38 1.64 -5.05
C ASN A 854 21.57 2.97 -4.33
N ARG A 855 21.53 2.93 -2.99
CA ARG A 855 21.83 4.04 -2.10
C ARG A 855 22.69 3.54 -0.93
N THR A 856 23.43 4.44 -0.32
CA THR A 856 24.01 4.17 1.01
C THR A 856 22.95 4.40 2.09
N GLU A 857 22.84 3.52 3.06
CA GLU A 857 21.92 3.73 4.19
C GLU A 857 22.50 4.72 5.18
N VAL A 858 21.72 5.75 5.55
CA VAL A 858 22.08 6.65 6.66
C VAL A 858 21.95 5.87 7.97
N PRO A 859 22.99 5.87 8.84
CA PRO A 859 22.92 5.14 10.10
C PRO A 859 21.76 5.61 10.99
N ALA A 860 21.22 4.69 11.77
CA ALA A 860 19.95 4.86 12.49
C ALA A 860 19.92 6.05 13.47
N ASP A 861 21.05 6.30 14.12
CA ASP A 861 21.28 7.38 15.09
C ASP A 861 21.36 8.76 14.43
N TRP A 862 21.63 8.83 13.13
CA TRP A 862 21.56 10.03 12.29
C TRP A 862 20.16 10.29 11.70
N HIS A 863 19.16 9.47 12.01
CA HIS A 863 17.76 9.71 11.62
C HIS A 863 16.78 9.27 12.71
N VAL A 864 16.86 9.93 13.87
CA VAL A 864 15.93 9.66 14.96
C VAL A 864 14.73 10.61 14.86
N VAL A 865 13.54 10.03 14.61
CA VAL A 865 12.27 10.76 14.63
C VAL A 865 11.53 10.41 15.93
N PRO A 866 11.47 11.31 16.93
CA PRO A 866 10.98 11.00 18.28
C PRO A 866 9.56 10.43 18.33
N THR A 867 8.72 10.84 17.38
CA THR A 867 7.33 10.39 17.29
C THR A 867 7.19 9.00 16.67
N ARG A 868 8.26 8.35 16.22
CA ARG A 868 8.24 7.08 15.46
C ARG A 868 8.87 5.90 16.22
N GLY A 869 9.39 6.10 17.42
CA GLY A 869 9.91 5.03 18.26
C GLY A 869 10.68 5.55 19.49
N PRO A 870 11.21 4.63 20.32
CA PRO A 870 12.07 5.00 21.44
C PRO A 870 13.29 5.81 21.00
N ILE A 871 13.75 6.72 21.86
CA ILE A 871 14.93 7.54 21.62
C ILE A 871 16.11 6.87 22.35
N GLY A 872 17.10 6.39 21.57
CA GLY A 872 18.36 5.89 22.11
C GLY A 872 19.36 7.04 22.34
N GLU A 873 20.57 6.90 21.78
CA GLU A 873 21.59 7.95 21.74
C GLU A 873 21.61 8.60 20.34
N PRO A 874 20.79 9.64 20.09
CA PRO A 874 20.68 10.25 18.76
C PRO A 874 21.92 11.10 18.44
N GLN A 875 22.48 10.94 17.24
CA GLN A 875 23.41 11.91 16.64
C GLN A 875 22.66 13.04 15.93
N LEU A 876 21.49 12.73 15.37
CA LEU A 876 20.56 13.69 14.79
C LEU A 876 19.12 13.36 15.18
N LEU A 877 18.44 14.34 15.78
CA LEU A 877 17.02 14.26 16.13
C LEU A 877 16.21 15.16 15.21
N HIS A 878 15.22 14.61 14.49
CA HIS A 878 14.36 15.36 13.56
C HIS A 878 12.88 15.15 13.89
N TRP A 879 12.17 16.22 14.23
CA TRP A 879 10.71 16.17 14.39
C TRP A 879 10.01 16.23 13.03
N ALA A 880 10.11 15.15 12.24
CA ALA A 880 9.56 15.10 10.88
C ALA A 880 8.02 15.20 10.81
N ASP A 881 7.32 14.83 11.89
CA ASP A 881 5.86 14.84 11.95
C ASP A 881 5.31 16.23 12.37
N SER A 882 3.98 16.38 12.38
CA SER A 882 3.32 17.65 12.75
C SER A 882 3.41 18.03 14.23
N LEU A 883 3.92 17.15 15.09
CA LEU A 883 4.11 17.42 16.51
C LEU A 883 5.53 17.97 16.72
N LYS A 884 5.62 19.27 17.04
CA LYS A 884 6.88 20.01 17.17
C LYS A 884 7.16 20.43 18.62
N PRO A 885 8.43 20.50 19.05
CA PRO A 885 8.80 20.77 20.43
C PRO A 885 8.51 22.22 20.89
N TRP A 886 8.24 23.14 19.97
CA TRP A 886 7.82 24.52 20.28
C TRP A 886 6.30 24.69 20.44
N PHE A 887 5.50 23.62 20.35
CA PHE A 887 4.08 23.67 20.66
C PHE A 887 3.79 23.45 22.15
N GLN A 888 2.57 23.77 22.59
CA GLN A 888 2.15 23.66 24.00
C GLN A 888 1.97 22.23 24.52
N ARG A 889 2.09 21.21 23.66
CA ARG A 889 1.92 19.79 24.02
C ARG A 889 3.25 19.20 24.46
N ILE A 890 3.21 18.17 25.30
CA ILE A 890 4.38 17.32 25.56
C ILE A 890 4.76 16.61 24.27
N VAL A 891 6.03 16.69 23.88
CA VAL A 891 6.56 16.02 22.70
C VAL A 891 7.74 15.12 23.10
N PRO A 892 7.82 13.87 22.61
CA PRO A 892 9.03 13.06 22.79
C PRO A 892 10.26 13.81 22.29
N GLY A 893 11.35 13.77 23.07
CA GLY A 893 12.62 14.44 22.73
C GLY A 893 12.65 15.95 22.98
N GLU A 894 11.58 16.58 23.48
CA GLU A 894 11.51 18.05 23.65
C GLU A 894 12.61 18.63 24.57
N GLU A 895 13.19 17.81 25.44
CA GLU A 895 14.33 18.14 26.30
C GLU A 895 15.56 18.56 25.48
N TYR A 896 15.91 17.82 24.43
CA TYR A 896 17.01 18.17 23.51
C TYR A 896 16.80 19.55 22.87
N TRP A 897 15.54 19.85 22.50
CA TRP A 897 15.20 21.17 21.97
C TRP A 897 15.39 22.26 23.01
N ARG A 898 14.93 22.05 24.24
CA ARG A 898 15.03 23.04 25.33
C ARG A 898 16.47 23.29 25.75
N GLU A 899 17.30 22.27 25.80
CA GLU A 899 18.72 22.36 26.15
C GLU A 899 19.50 23.18 25.14
N ALA A 900 19.36 22.87 23.85
CA ALA A 900 19.97 23.67 22.77
C ALA A 900 19.59 25.16 22.81
N GLY A 901 18.40 25.48 23.36
CA GLY A 901 17.94 26.85 23.52
C GLY A 901 18.56 27.64 24.66
N LYS A 902 19.12 26.96 25.65
CA LYS A 902 19.82 27.60 26.77
C LYS A 902 21.25 27.98 26.37
N GLU A 903 21.83 27.27 25.40
CA GLU A 903 23.18 27.54 24.87
C GLU A 903 23.17 28.59 23.75
N SER A 904 22.05 28.73 23.04
CA SER A 904 21.86 29.70 21.93
C SER A 904 21.35 31.08 22.37
N ALA A 905 21.04 31.28 23.66
CA ALA A 905 20.48 32.51 24.24
C ALA A 905 21.49 33.14 25.21
#